data_AF-A0A8J7HAU6-F1
#
_entry.id   AF-A0A8J7HAU6-F1
#
_cell.length_a   1.000
_cell.length_b   1.000
_cell.length_c   1.000
_cell.angle_alpha   90.00
_cell.angle_beta   90.00
_cell.angle_gamma   90.00
#
_symmetry.space_group_name_H-M   'P 1'
#
loop_
_entity.id
_entity.type
_entity.pdbx_description
1 polymer ?
#
loop_
_entity_poly.entity_id
_entity_poly.type
_entity_poly.pdbx_seq_one_letter_code
_entity_poly.pdbx_strand_id
1 'polypeptide(L)'
;MAILLDPNDSLNKGYPKINAAIEQAERAENKSNEAIETANEAKSKADQANQKSDSTQEQLNQIVIQGDSSVEAAQARVDADGYAYGTLKERLDTENNKVKSKLDGIAINVKDFGVVGGGIVDDTQKFLECIAAMPEGKKLIFPQDTYLIDDVNITKSINIDFNGSTILCSGSNGITLSGTLKSTHAVTSDYVEATSKNSLLLDSVAGIEVGDLINVISTELYDTSRAYYYKGGNAIITKINGNTVYFDLVFPFDMTAASITVKIYSPITTKIENAGEIKGQQLLSTSVSGLTIKYGKNIEVSNVKTDNFQNNIVVERCVHTTLNLPITGHAKNTTSDAWDGYGILINSCTDININNAQTNSGQHGITWGGWEVNFGIHINGGVYKSEVWSLGIGGHENAYDIIINNCKAYGFNVTNNTTMRNFTNLVGEISTHESRIALSESGRYANYLFENCDFGKKQILLVDNYQVVCPTRKYVGSIVFQDCKNFYLKTEVNSLSSGVKIAEIDKISFTRCKDFYHYISDIINTLKINDSESKVLANIIYQNAVGGITQKINNIIMDNFIIPKYYNSIFIANADNVFVKNLSYNTADGGNAQEVFKGIAYLYLENYNNNTAQRGLLLNTIGNLKIIGGDILLYDTLATALSATTRTEAKGAKIKGEFMDIMSATDSRKYKVQINSSGAQFITLIV
;
A
#
# COMPACT_ATOMS: atom_id res chain seq x y z
N MET A 1 -62.82 43.63 77.50
CA MET A 1 -63.83 44.37 78.30
C MET A 1 -65.02 43.43 78.52
N ALA A 2 -65.07 42.71 79.64
CA ALA A 2 -66.13 41.76 79.96
C ALA A 2 -66.35 41.76 81.48
N ILE A 3 -67.60 41.60 81.93
CA ILE A 3 -68.03 41.62 83.34
C ILE A 3 -67.57 42.88 84.10
N LEU A 4 -67.96 44.06 83.61
CA LEU A 4 -67.86 45.33 84.34
C LEU A 4 -69.19 45.80 84.96
N LEU A 5 -70.29 45.07 84.73
CA LEU A 5 -71.59 45.31 85.37
C LEU A 5 -72.15 43.97 85.85
N ASP A 6 -72.52 43.91 87.12
CA ASP A 6 -73.30 42.83 87.70
C ASP A 6 -74.79 43.23 87.61
N PRO A 7 -75.71 42.36 87.15
CA PRO A 7 -77.14 42.69 87.12
C PRO A 7 -77.74 43.00 88.52
N ASN A 8 -77.01 42.71 89.61
CA ASN A 8 -77.37 43.05 90.99
C ASN A 8 -76.72 44.37 91.48
N ASP A 9 -75.93 45.07 90.66
CA ASP A 9 -75.43 46.41 90.98
C ASP A 9 -76.60 47.40 91.10
N SER A 10 -76.79 47.98 92.28
CA SER A 10 -77.66 49.16 92.42
C SER A 10 -77.14 50.31 91.56
N LEU A 11 -78.03 51.24 91.15
CA LEU A 11 -77.70 52.33 90.22
C LEU A 11 -76.41 53.11 90.63
N ASN A 12 -76.25 53.36 91.94
CA ASN A 12 -75.10 54.04 92.53
C ASN A 12 -73.77 53.26 92.40
N LYS A 13 -73.81 51.93 92.23
CA LYS A 13 -72.64 51.07 91.95
C LYS A 13 -72.39 50.89 90.45
N GLY A 14 -73.45 50.93 89.62
CA GLY A 14 -73.33 50.79 88.17
C GLY A 14 -72.69 52.02 87.49
N TYR A 15 -73.12 53.23 87.87
CA TYR A 15 -72.66 54.48 87.26
C TYR A 15 -71.12 54.64 87.22
N PRO A 16 -70.36 54.44 88.32
CA PRO A 16 -68.89 54.52 88.27
C PRO A 16 -68.24 53.51 87.32
N LYS A 17 -68.81 52.32 87.16
CA LYS A 17 -68.29 51.28 86.27
C LYS A 17 -68.58 51.58 84.80
N ILE A 18 -69.72 52.22 84.51
CA ILE A 18 -70.05 52.75 83.17
C ILE A 18 -69.06 53.86 82.81
N ASN A 19 -68.82 54.84 83.68
CA ASN A 19 -67.84 55.90 83.42
C ASN A 19 -66.43 55.32 83.17
N ALA A 20 -65.98 54.37 84.00
CA ALA A 20 -64.69 53.72 83.80
C ALA A 20 -64.59 52.94 82.47
N ALA A 21 -65.70 52.38 81.97
CA ALA A 21 -65.76 51.75 80.66
C ALA A 21 -65.77 52.77 79.51
N ILE A 22 -66.44 53.92 79.66
CA ILE A 22 -66.41 55.04 78.71
C ILE A 22 -64.99 55.59 78.58
N GLU A 23 -64.32 55.92 79.69
CA GLU A 23 -62.92 56.35 79.65
C GLU A 23 -61.99 55.29 79.03
N GLN A 24 -62.28 53.99 79.21
CA GLN A 24 -61.52 52.92 78.54
C GLN A 24 -61.78 52.86 77.03
N ALA A 25 -63.01 53.17 76.58
CA ALA A 25 -63.34 53.30 75.17
C ALA A 25 -62.66 54.54 74.56
N GLU A 26 -62.75 55.71 75.18
CA GLU A 26 -62.06 56.94 74.76
C GLU A 26 -60.53 56.74 74.68
N ARG A 27 -59.93 56.09 75.68
CA ARG A 27 -58.49 55.74 75.66
C ARG A 27 -58.14 54.68 74.60
N ALA A 28 -59.08 53.86 74.15
CA ALA A 28 -58.88 52.90 73.07
C ALA A 28 -59.05 53.57 71.69
N GLU A 29 -60.02 54.47 71.54
CA GLU A 29 -60.26 55.28 70.36
C GLU A 29 -59.09 56.22 70.07
N ASN A 30 -58.62 56.98 71.07
CA ASN A 30 -57.44 57.83 70.95
C ASN A 30 -56.20 57.03 70.54
N LYS A 31 -55.95 55.86 71.14
CA LYS A 31 -54.86 54.95 70.74
C LYS A 31 -55.05 54.34 69.36
N SER A 32 -56.28 54.12 68.92
CA SER A 32 -56.58 53.68 67.56
C SER A 32 -56.25 54.78 66.55
N ASN A 33 -56.55 56.04 66.88
CA ASN A 33 -56.23 57.20 66.05
C ASN A 33 -54.71 57.42 65.99
N GLU A 34 -54.01 57.41 67.13
CA GLU A 34 -52.53 57.43 67.20
C GLU A 34 -51.89 56.30 66.36
N ALA A 35 -52.46 55.09 66.38
CA ALA A 35 -52.00 53.96 65.59
C ALA A 35 -52.26 54.13 64.08
N ILE A 36 -53.40 54.71 63.69
CA ILE A 36 -53.73 55.04 62.30
C ILE A 36 -52.79 56.12 61.76
N GLU A 37 -52.52 57.18 62.53
CA GLU A 37 -51.55 58.22 62.18
C GLU A 37 -50.14 57.64 62.03
N THR A 38 -49.70 56.83 62.99
CA THR A 38 -48.40 56.13 62.93
C THR A 38 -48.29 55.22 61.71
N ALA A 39 -49.35 54.48 61.36
CA ALA A 39 -49.37 53.62 60.18
C ALA A 39 -49.33 54.41 58.86
N ASN A 40 -50.04 55.54 58.79
CA ASN A 40 -50.02 56.45 57.64
C ASN A 40 -48.63 57.11 57.46
N GLU A 41 -47.98 57.53 58.55
CA GLU A 41 -46.59 58.01 58.52
C GLU A 41 -45.62 56.91 58.04
N ALA A 42 -45.74 55.70 58.58
CA ALA A 42 -44.88 54.57 58.21
C ALA A 42 -45.03 54.24 56.72
N LYS A 43 -46.26 54.23 56.19
CA LYS A 43 -46.52 54.08 54.76
C LYS A 43 -45.87 55.20 53.95
N SER A 44 -46.08 56.46 54.30
CA SER A 44 -45.49 57.59 53.57
C SER A 44 -43.96 57.55 53.54
N LYS A 45 -43.33 57.12 54.65
CA LYS A 45 -41.88 56.92 54.74
C LYS A 45 -41.39 55.76 53.87
N ALA A 46 -42.17 54.67 53.75
CA ALA A 46 -41.88 53.56 52.85
C ALA A 46 -42.03 53.94 51.37
N ASP A 47 -43.10 54.66 51.01
CA ASP A 47 -43.33 55.15 49.64
C ASP A 47 -42.20 56.10 49.20
N GLN A 48 -41.73 56.99 50.09
CA GLN A 48 -40.54 57.84 49.86
C GLN A 48 -39.23 57.06 49.78
N ALA A 49 -39.09 55.94 50.52
CA ALA A 49 -37.90 55.09 50.47
C ALA A 49 -37.82 54.35 49.12
N ASN A 50 -38.95 53.84 48.61
CA ASN A 50 -39.03 53.23 47.29
C ASN A 50 -38.66 54.24 46.19
N GLN A 51 -39.29 55.43 46.18
CA GLN A 51 -38.96 56.50 45.22
C GLN A 51 -37.48 56.90 45.23
N LYS A 52 -36.84 56.92 46.41
CA LYS A 52 -35.39 57.16 46.54
C LYS A 52 -34.56 55.97 46.07
N SER A 53 -34.99 54.75 46.31
CA SER A 53 -34.34 53.54 45.79
C SER A 53 -34.36 53.53 44.26
N ASP A 54 -35.53 53.75 43.65
CA ASP A 54 -35.70 53.81 42.20
C ASP A 54 -34.87 54.94 41.58
N SER A 55 -34.89 56.14 42.18
CA SER A 55 -34.04 57.26 41.77
C SER A 55 -32.55 56.98 41.96
N THR A 56 -32.15 56.17 42.95
CA THR A 56 -30.73 55.80 43.17
C THR A 56 -30.29 54.74 42.17
N GLN A 57 -31.15 53.77 41.84
CA GLN A 57 -30.89 52.78 40.80
C GLN A 57 -30.76 53.45 39.43
N GLU A 58 -31.64 54.39 39.10
CA GLU A 58 -31.53 55.11 37.82
C GLU A 58 -30.32 56.05 37.78
N GLN A 59 -30.00 56.74 38.88
CA GLN A 59 -28.73 57.48 38.97
C GLN A 59 -27.52 56.56 38.83
N LEU A 60 -27.53 55.35 39.42
CA LEU A 60 -26.46 54.37 39.27
C LEU A 60 -26.36 53.85 37.82
N ASN A 61 -27.49 53.61 37.15
CA ASN A 61 -27.52 53.27 35.72
C ASN A 61 -26.86 54.38 34.88
N GLN A 62 -27.26 55.64 35.10
CA GLN A 62 -26.68 56.79 34.39
C GLN A 62 -25.20 57.01 34.74
N ILE A 63 -24.78 56.76 35.99
CA ILE A 63 -23.37 56.82 36.40
C ILE A 63 -22.55 55.68 35.78
N VAL A 64 -23.11 54.49 35.55
CA VAL A 64 -22.43 53.41 34.79
C VAL A 64 -22.35 53.75 33.29
N ILE A 65 -23.31 54.52 32.76
CA ILE A 65 -23.31 54.98 31.36
C ILE A 65 -22.37 56.16 31.12
N GLN A 66 -22.19 57.06 32.10
CA GLN A 66 -21.46 58.34 31.96
C GLN A 66 -20.15 58.40 32.76
N GLY A 67 -19.94 57.52 33.74
CA GLY A 67 -18.85 57.55 34.70
C GLY A 67 -17.71 56.58 34.36
N ASP A 68 -16.61 57.14 33.88
CA ASP A 68 -15.23 56.60 33.84
C ASP A 68 -15.03 55.16 33.29
N SER A 69 -16.01 54.63 32.56
CA SER A 69 -15.76 53.64 31.50
C SER A 69 -15.07 54.36 30.34
N SER A 70 -13.74 54.48 30.48
CA SER A 70 -12.75 55.24 29.70
C SER A 70 -13.02 55.46 28.20
N VAL A 71 -12.30 56.43 27.61
CA VAL A 71 -12.26 56.63 26.14
C VAL A 71 -11.91 55.34 25.38
N GLU A 72 -11.15 54.45 26.00
CA GLU A 72 -10.80 53.12 25.51
C GLU A 72 -12.01 52.17 25.47
N ALA A 73 -12.93 52.21 26.46
CA ALA A 73 -14.19 51.48 26.40
C ALA A 73 -15.16 52.04 25.34
N ALA A 74 -15.11 53.34 25.06
CA ALA A 74 -15.81 53.93 23.92
C ALA A 74 -15.21 53.50 22.57
N GLN A 75 -13.88 53.47 22.46
CA GLN A 75 -13.16 52.97 21.29
C GLN A 75 -13.35 51.45 21.08
N ALA A 76 -13.41 50.67 22.15
CA ALA A 76 -13.66 49.23 22.10
C ALA A 76 -15.06 48.87 21.56
N ARG A 77 -16.00 49.82 21.50
CA ARG A 77 -17.29 49.66 20.79
C ARG A 77 -17.20 49.87 19.28
N VAL A 78 -16.05 50.25 18.73
CA VAL A 78 -15.83 50.43 17.28
C VAL A 78 -15.05 49.25 16.72
N ASP A 79 -15.57 48.55 15.71
CA ASP A 79 -14.84 47.46 15.04
C ASP A 79 -13.79 47.94 14.04
N ALA A 80 -13.06 46.99 13.45
CA ALA A 80 -11.97 47.27 12.51
C ALA A 80 -12.44 47.95 11.20
N ASP A 81 -13.73 47.85 10.87
CA ASP A 81 -14.36 48.51 9.72
C ASP A 81 -14.88 49.92 10.07
N GLY A 82 -14.75 50.35 11.34
CA GLY A 82 -15.19 51.65 11.84
C GLY A 82 -16.66 51.68 12.31
N TYR A 83 -17.33 50.54 12.41
CA TYR A 83 -18.73 50.50 12.85
C TYR A 83 -18.82 50.54 14.38
N ALA A 84 -19.58 51.51 14.91
CA ALA A 84 -19.81 51.70 16.33
C ALA A 84 -21.08 50.97 16.81
N TYR A 85 -20.91 49.96 17.65
CA TYR A 85 -22.00 49.25 18.32
C TYR A 85 -22.50 50.04 19.54
N GLY A 86 -23.78 49.87 19.93
CA GLY A 86 -24.34 50.53 21.10
C GLY A 86 -23.66 50.08 22.40
N THR A 87 -23.37 48.78 22.52
CA THR A 87 -22.66 48.20 23.68
C THR A 87 -21.47 47.32 23.28
N LEU A 88 -20.53 47.12 24.20
CA LEU A 88 -19.41 46.19 23.99
C LEU A 88 -19.90 44.74 23.87
N LYS A 89 -20.99 44.38 24.57
CA LYS A 89 -21.61 43.05 24.44
C LYS A 89 -22.16 42.82 23.03
N GLU A 90 -22.89 43.79 22.49
CA GLU A 90 -23.44 43.73 21.13
C GLU A 90 -22.34 43.57 20.06
N ARG A 91 -21.21 44.29 20.22
CA ARG A 91 -20.01 44.05 19.41
C ARG A 91 -19.52 42.60 19.55
N LEU A 92 -19.26 42.14 20.77
CA LEU A 92 -18.71 40.81 21.03
C LEU A 92 -19.64 39.69 20.54
N ASP A 93 -20.95 39.81 20.73
CA ASP A 93 -21.95 38.90 20.19
C ASP A 93 -21.88 38.88 18.66
N THR A 94 -21.83 40.06 18.02
CA THR A 94 -21.81 40.19 16.56
C THR A 94 -20.51 39.68 15.95
N GLU A 95 -19.36 40.02 16.51
CA GLU A 95 -18.05 39.54 16.06
C GLU A 95 -17.89 38.04 16.30
N ASN A 96 -18.32 37.50 17.46
CA ASN A 96 -18.31 36.06 17.69
C ASN A 96 -19.25 35.32 16.73
N ASN A 97 -20.43 35.87 16.41
CA ASN A 97 -21.33 35.28 15.43
C ASN A 97 -20.76 35.36 13.99
N LYS A 98 -20.11 36.48 13.62
CA LYS A 98 -19.36 36.62 12.35
C LYS A 98 -18.21 35.60 12.26
N VAL A 99 -17.47 35.37 13.35
CA VAL A 99 -16.35 34.41 13.42
C VAL A 99 -16.88 32.98 13.39
N LYS A 100 -17.87 32.64 14.21
CA LYS A 100 -18.50 31.32 14.23
C LYS A 100 -19.06 30.96 12.86
N SER A 101 -19.84 31.84 12.22
CA SER A 101 -20.38 31.59 10.88
C SER A 101 -19.29 31.33 9.82
N LYS A 102 -18.10 31.95 9.96
CA LYS A 102 -16.94 31.64 9.10
C LYS A 102 -16.31 30.28 9.43
N LEU A 103 -16.26 29.87 10.69
CA LEU A 103 -15.73 28.57 11.14
C LEU A 103 -16.67 27.41 10.77
N ASP A 104 -17.96 27.53 11.06
CA ASP A 104 -19.03 26.60 10.64
C ASP A 104 -19.03 26.45 9.09
N GLY A 105 -18.70 27.52 8.37
CA GLY A 105 -18.54 27.53 6.92
C GLY A 105 -17.27 26.83 6.39
N ILE A 106 -16.34 26.43 7.25
CA ILE A 106 -15.08 25.74 6.90
C ILE A 106 -15.12 24.27 7.34
N ALA A 107 -15.52 24.01 8.58
CA ALA A 107 -15.56 22.68 9.16
C ALA A 107 -16.79 22.45 10.04
N ILE A 108 -17.22 21.19 10.12
CA ILE A 108 -18.39 20.73 10.89
C ILE A 108 -17.91 19.75 11.95
N ASN A 109 -18.34 19.91 13.19
CA ASN A 109 -18.03 19.01 14.30
C ASN A 109 -19.15 17.97 14.45
N VAL A 110 -18.80 16.68 14.51
CA VAL A 110 -19.79 15.59 14.65
C VAL A 110 -20.69 15.77 15.88
N LYS A 111 -20.19 16.35 16.97
CA LYS A 111 -20.95 16.53 18.22
C LYS A 111 -22.04 17.61 18.13
N ASP A 112 -21.97 18.51 17.14
CA ASP A 112 -23.05 19.48 16.88
C ASP A 112 -24.34 18.78 16.37
N PHE A 113 -24.22 17.54 15.89
CA PHE A 113 -25.33 16.68 15.46
C PHE A 113 -25.77 15.67 16.56
N GLY A 114 -25.27 15.83 17.78
CA GLY A 114 -25.64 14.97 18.91
C GLY A 114 -24.91 13.62 18.96
N VAL A 115 -23.83 13.45 18.19
CA VAL A 115 -22.86 12.35 18.38
C VAL A 115 -22.24 12.46 19.77
N VAL A 116 -22.30 11.37 20.54
CA VAL A 116 -21.98 11.34 21.98
C VAL A 116 -20.50 11.04 22.22
N GLY A 117 -19.95 10.00 21.58
CA GLY A 117 -18.65 9.44 21.93
C GLY A 117 -18.66 8.55 23.19
N GLY A 118 -17.50 8.39 23.84
CA GLY A 118 -17.30 7.47 24.98
C GLY A 118 -17.30 5.97 24.63
N GLY A 119 -17.50 5.59 23.36
CA GLY A 119 -17.39 4.20 22.88
C GLY A 119 -18.45 3.21 23.39
N ILE A 120 -19.56 3.71 23.95
CA ILE A 120 -20.64 2.91 24.57
C ILE A 120 -21.98 3.12 23.87
N VAL A 121 -22.26 4.34 23.40
CA VAL A 121 -23.47 4.68 22.65
C VAL A 121 -23.20 4.48 21.17
N ASP A 122 -24.10 3.79 20.46
CA ASP A 122 -24.07 3.73 18.99
C ASP A 122 -24.41 5.10 18.41
N ASP A 123 -23.39 5.73 17.81
CA ASP A 123 -23.44 7.06 17.21
C ASP A 123 -23.83 7.02 15.72
N THR A 124 -23.99 5.83 15.11
CA THR A 124 -24.14 5.63 13.66
C THR A 124 -25.18 6.56 13.03
N GLN A 125 -26.39 6.58 13.58
CA GLN A 125 -27.49 7.37 13.02
C GLN A 125 -27.23 8.89 13.12
N LYS A 126 -26.52 9.36 14.15
CA LYS A 126 -26.17 10.78 14.30
C LYS A 126 -25.00 11.19 13.42
N PHE A 127 -24.06 10.28 13.20
CA PHE A 127 -23.00 10.48 12.22
C PHE A 127 -23.55 10.50 10.78
N LEU A 128 -24.50 9.62 10.44
CA LEU A 128 -25.20 9.64 9.14
C LEU A 128 -26.06 10.91 8.96
N GLU A 129 -26.76 11.40 10.00
CA GLU A 129 -27.46 12.69 9.97
C GLU A 129 -26.49 13.85 9.68
N CYS A 130 -25.31 13.86 10.32
CA CYS A 130 -24.25 14.83 10.05
C CYS A 130 -23.78 14.77 8.59
N ILE A 131 -23.43 13.57 8.09
CA ILE A 131 -23.00 13.35 6.69
C ILE A 131 -24.08 13.78 5.69
N ALA A 132 -25.36 13.53 5.99
CA ALA A 132 -26.49 13.96 5.17
C ALA A 132 -26.58 15.50 5.10
N ALA A 133 -26.36 16.20 6.21
CA ALA A 133 -26.37 17.66 6.28
C ALA A 133 -25.09 18.34 5.70
N MET A 134 -23.95 17.64 5.64
CA MET A 134 -22.70 18.23 5.13
C MET A 134 -22.80 18.71 3.67
N PRO A 135 -22.39 19.95 3.37
CA PRO A 135 -22.07 20.38 2.01
C PRO A 135 -20.78 19.70 1.50
N GLU A 136 -20.66 19.54 0.19
CA GLU A 136 -19.45 18.97 -0.41
C GLU A 136 -18.22 19.90 -0.26
N GLY A 137 -17.03 19.29 -0.29
CA GLY A 137 -15.73 19.93 -0.09
C GLY A 137 -15.43 20.35 1.36
N LYS A 138 -16.40 20.27 2.27
CA LYS A 138 -16.22 20.64 3.69
C LYS A 138 -15.44 19.58 4.48
N LYS A 139 -14.86 20.02 5.59
CA LYS A 139 -14.12 19.15 6.53
C LYS A 139 -15.00 18.74 7.70
N LEU A 140 -15.09 17.45 7.94
CA LEU A 140 -15.71 16.83 9.11
C LEU A 140 -14.64 16.63 10.18
N ILE A 141 -14.92 17.06 11.41
CA ILE A 141 -14.01 16.96 12.54
C ILE A 141 -14.65 16.12 13.63
N PHE A 142 -13.92 15.09 14.07
CA PHE A 142 -14.17 14.44 15.35
C PHE A 142 -13.34 15.13 16.43
N PRO A 143 -13.93 15.61 17.54
CA PRO A 143 -13.20 15.86 18.77
C PRO A 143 -12.55 14.56 19.25
N GLN A 144 -11.34 14.61 19.81
CA GLN A 144 -10.62 13.40 20.23
C GLN A 144 -11.42 12.62 21.29
N ASP A 145 -11.94 11.46 20.90
CA ASP A 145 -12.81 10.61 21.74
C ASP A 145 -12.76 9.15 21.23
N THR A 146 -13.61 8.29 21.78
CA THR A 146 -13.94 6.98 21.22
C THR A 146 -15.39 6.99 20.73
N TYR A 147 -15.64 6.60 19.48
CA TYR A 147 -16.98 6.57 18.88
C TYR A 147 -17.34 5.13 18.50
N LEU A 148 -18.57 4.70 18.77
CA LEU A 148 -19.07 3.38 18.37
C LEU A 148 -20.01 3.56 17.17
N ILE A 149 -19.74 2.88 16.07
CA ILE A 149 -20.51 2.95 14.81
C ILE A 149 -20.66 1.57 14.15
N ASP A 150 -21.54 1.49 13.16
CA ASP A 150 -21.68 0.39 12.20
C ASP A 150 -21.96 0.96 10.78
N ASP A 151 -21.75 0.14 9.75
CA ASP A 151 -21.67 0.34 8.29
C ASP A 151 -21.90 1.77 7.74
N VAL A 152 -20.95 2.68 7.98
CA VAL A 152 -21.08 4.07 7.51
C VAL A 152 -20.71 4.18 6.03
N ASN A 153 -21.68 4.60 5.23
CA ASN A 153 -21.53 4.73 3.78
C ASN A 153 -21.66 6.21 3.33
N ILE A 154 -20.62 6.73 2.68
CA ILE A 154 -20.45 8.15 2.33
C ILE A 154 -20.31 8.29 0.81
N THR A 155 -21.30 8.89 0.15
CA THR A 155 -21.33 9.06 -1.32
C THR A 155 -20.97 10.47 -1.81
N LYS A 156 -20.56 11.35 -0.89
CA LYS A 156 -20.20 12.76 -1.15
C LYS A 156 -18.69 12.98 -1.09
N SER A 157 -18.20 13.98 -1.81
CA SER A 157 -16.83 14.49 -1.62
C SER A 157 -16.76 15.33 -0.33
N ILE A 158 -16.27 14.76 0.77
CA ILE A 158 -16.00 15.47 2.04
C ILE A 158 -14.63 15.07 2.60
N ASN A 159 -13.96 15.98 3.31
CA ASN A 159 -12.73 15.68 4.04
C ASN A 159 -13.07 15.23 5.47
N ILE A 160 -12.29 14.33 6.07
CA ILE A 160 -12.54 13.80 7.41
C ILE A 160 -11.24 13.83 8.21
N ASP A 161 -11.27 14.46 9.38
CA ASP A 161 -10.18 14.45 10.36
C ASP A 161 -10.68 13.86 11.67
N PHE A 162 -10.12 12.72 12.02
CA PHE A 162 -10.46 12.00 13.23
C PHE A 162 -9.72 12.55 14.47
N ASN A 163 -8.73 13.44 14.30
CA ASN A 163 -8.04 14.13 15.41
C ASN A 163 -7.53 13.19 16.53
N GLY A 164 -6.99 12.03 16.16
CA GLY A 164 -6.51 11.00 17.08
C GLY A 164 -7.61 10.17 17.77
N SER A 165 -8.86 10.26 17.32
CA SER A 165 -9.99 9.48 17.86
C SER A 165 -9.87 7.99 17.55
N THR A 166 -10.54 7.18 18.39
CA THR A 166 -10.77 5.76 18.13
C THR A 166 -12.18 5.56 17.59
N ILE A 167 -12.32 4.78 16.52
CA ILE A 167 -13.58 4.40 15.89
C ILE A 167 -13.76 2.90 16.10
N LEU A 168 -14.78 2.52 16.86
CA LEU A 168 -15.14 1.14 17.16
C LEU A 168 -16.26 0.70 16.22
N CYS A 169 -16.09 -0.44 15.54
CA CYS A 169 -17.05 -0.98 14.59
C CYS A 169 -17.67 -2.26 15.15
N SER A 170 -19.00 -2.26 15.31
CA SER A 170 -19.68 -3.22 16.20
C SER A 170 -19.84 -4.64 15.60
N GLY A 171 -19.97 -4.75 14.28
CA GLY A 171 -19.95 -6.03 13.57
C GLY A 171 -19.77 -5.96 12.03
N SER A 172 -20.05 -4.82 11.41
CA SER A 172 -20.00 -4.62 9.95
C SER A 172 -18.67 -4.09 9.42
N ASN A 173 -18.66 -3.64 8.15
CA ASN A 173 -17.64 -2.71 7.65
C ASN A 173 -17.58 -1.46 8.54
N GLY A 174 -16.42 -0.81 8.59
CA GLY A 174 -16.26 0.43 9.35
C GLY A 174 -16.80 1.65 8.62
N ILE A 175 -15.97 2.21 7.73
CA ILE A 175 -16.30 3.41 6.96
C ILE A 175 -16.00 3.17 5.49
N THR A 176 -17.03 3.30 4.65
CA THR A 176 -16.96 3.20 3.20
C THR A 176 -17.24 4.55 2.56
N LEU A 177 -16.33 5.04 1.72
CA LEU A 177 -16.54 6.21 0.88
C LEU A 177 -16.61 5.76 -0.58
N SER A 178 -17.61 6.18 -1.35
CA SER A 178 -17.83 5.73 -2.73
C SER A 178 -18.21 6.86 -3.68
N GLY A 179 -17.57 6.91 -4.85
CA GLY A 179 -18.12 7.59 -6.02
C GLY A 179 -19.45 6.98 -6.48
N THR A 180 -20.24 7.75 -7.24
CA THR A 180 -21.59 7.37 -7.69
C THR A 180 -21.62 7.16 -9.20
N LEU A 181 -22.26 6.09 -9.68
CA LEU A 181 -22.39 5.79 -11.10
C LEU A 181 -23.33 6.80 -11.80
N LYS A 182 -22.86 7.44 -12.88
CA LYS A 182 -23.65 8.34 -13.75
C LYS A 182 -24.32 7.57 -14.89
N SER A 183 -23.53 6.77 -15.62
CA SER A 183 -23.97 6.14 -16.87
C SER A 183 -23.15 4.90 -17.23
N THR A 184 -23.58 4.17 -18.24
CA THR A 184 -22.86 3.03 -18.82
C THR A 184 -23.03 3.05 -20.33
N HIS A 185 -21.96 2.77 -21.06
CA HIS A 185 -21.80 3.01 -22.50
C HIS A 185 -21.11 1.83 -23.19
N ALA A 186 -21.48 1.58 -24.44
CA ALA A 186 -20.73 0.72 -25.35
C ALA A 186 -19.63 1.51 -26.08
N VAL A 187 -18.57 0.80 -26.49
CA VAL A 187 -17.54 1.36 -27.39
C VAL A 187 -17.87 0.95 -28.83
N THR A 188 -17.69 1.89 -29.77
CA THR A 188 -18.08 1.72 -31.19
C THR A 188 -16.89 1.40 -32.12
N SER A 189 -15.68 1.36 -31.60
CA SER A 189 -14.44 1.02 -32.31
C SER A 189 -13.49 0.25 -31.38
N ASP A 190 -12.65 -0.64 -31.93
CA ASP A 190 -11.66 -1.36 -31.12
C ASP A 190 -10.71 -0.39 -30.41
N TYR A 191 -10.26 -0.76 -29.21
CA TYR A 191 -9.10 -0.12 -28.60
C TYR A 191 -7.85 -0.83 -29.11
N VAL A 192 -7.02 -0.13 -29.86
CA VAL A 192 -5.72 -0.61 -30.34
C VAL A 192 -4.66 0.27 -29.70
N GLU A 193 -3.77 -0.32 -28.90
CA GLU A 193 -2.80 0.44 -28.07
C GLU A 193 -1.98 1.42 -28.92
N ALA A 194 -1.48 0.96 -30.07
CA ALA A 194 -0.60 1.71 -30.96
C ALA A 194 -1.25 2.98 -31.57
N THR A 195 -2.59 3.06 -31.61
CA THR A 195 -3.32 4.12 -32.32
C THR A 195 -4.37 4.84 -31.46
N SER A 196 -5.16 4.11 -30.66
CA SER A 196 -6.21 4.66 -29.77
C SER A 196 -5.61 5.39 -28.56
N LYS A 197 -4.40 5.03 -28.13
CA LYS A 197 -3.63 5.67 -27.05
C LYS A 197 -4.44 5.85 -25.76
N ASN A 198 -4.85 7.08 -25.44
CA ASN A 198 -5.59 7.43 -24.23
C ASN A 198 -7.05 7.84 -24.54
N SER A 199 -7.68 7.17 -25.52
CA SER A 199 -9.03 7.54 -25.98
C SER A 199 -9.91 6.35 -26.40
N LEU A 200 -11.23 6.55 -26.34
CA LEU A 200 -12.27 5.62 -26.78
C LEU A 200 -13.39 6.39 -27.50
N LEU A 201 -14.02 5.76 -28.49
CA LEU A 201 -15.18 6.31 -29.20
C LEU A 201 -16.46 5.65 -28.68
N LEU A 202 -17.24 6.38 -27.89
CA LEU A 202 -18.45 5.85 -27.24
C LEU A 202 -19.69 5.92 -28.14
N ASP A 203 -20.74 5.19 -27.77
CA ASP A 203 -22.07 5.33 -28.35
C ASP A 203 -22.69 6.74 -28.13
N SER A 204 -22.37 7.36 -27.01
CA SER A 204 -22.85 8.68 -26.57
C SER A 204 -21.88 9.26 -25.51
N VAL A 205 -21.91 10.58 -25.35
CA VAL A 205 -21.23 11.30 -24.25
C VAL A 205 -22.19 12.16 -23.41
N ALA A 206 -23.50 11.94 -23.54
CA ALA A 206 -24.51 12.69 -22.81
C ALA A 206 -24.39 12.44 -21.29
N GLY A 207 -24.15 13.50 -20.51
CA GLY A 207 -23.95 13.44 -19.06
C GLY A 207 -22.51 13.11 -18.61
N ILE A 208 -21.59 12.90 -19.56
CA ILE A 208 -20.15 12.73 -19.27
C ILE A 208 -19.48 14.11 -19.20
N GLU A 209 -18.64 14.32 -18.19
CA GLU A 209 -17.96 15.58 -17.92
C GLU A 209 -16.45 15.38 -17.78
N VAL A 210 -15.66 16.42 -18.09
CA VAL A 210 -14.21 16.40 -17.85
C VAL A 210 -13.96 16.38 -16.34
N GLY A 211 -13.20 15.40 -15.88
CA GLY A 211 -13.01 15.11 -14.46
C GLY A 211 -13.89 13.98 -13.90
N ASP A 212 -14.81 13.39 -14.67
CA ASP A 212 -15.44 12.11 -14.31
C ASP A 212 -14.40 10.98 -14.30
N LEU A 213 -14.67 9.95 -13.50
CA LEU A 213 -13.87 8.71 -13.51
C LEU A 213 -14.48 7.74 -14.53
N ILE A 214 -13.63 7.25 -15.43
CA ILE A 214 -13.97 6.25 -16.44
C ILE A 214 -13.41 4.89 -16.03
N ASN A 215 -14.30 3.92 -15.83
CA ASN A 215 -14.01 2.52 -15.60
C ASN A 215 -14.24 1.74 -16.90
N VAL A 216 -13.16 1.24 -17.50
CA VAL A 216 -13.19 0.47 -18.75
C VAL A 216 -13.07 -1.01 -18.39
N ILE A 217 -14.04 -1.82 -18.79
CA ILE A 217 -14.08 -3.27 -18.52
C ILE A 217 -14.22 -4.02 -19.85
N SER A 218 -13.26 -4.88 -20.18
CA SER A 218 -13.42 -5.85 -21.28
C SER A 218 -13.87 -7.21 -20.73
N THR A 219 -14.50 -8.02 -21.57
CA THR A 219 -14.72 -9.46 -21.30
C THR A 219 -13.52 -10.34 -21.69
N GLU A 220 -12.51 -9.77 -22.37
CA GLU A 220 -11.24 -10.44 -22.66
C GLU A 220 -10.37 -10.49 -21.40
N LEU A 221 -9.68 -11.62 -21.19
CA LEU A 221 -8.73 -11.75 -20.09
C LEU A 221 -7.40 -11.05 -20.40
N TYR A 222 -6.85 -10.41 -19.37
CA TYR A 222 -5.49 -9.87 -19.34
C TYR A 222 -4.47 -10.97 -19.03
N ASP A 223 -4.79 -11.87 -18.09
CA ASP A 223 -4.02 -13.08 -17.81
C ASP A 223 -4.97 -14.23 -17.41
N THR A 224 -4.73 -15.45 -17.89
CA THR A 224 -5.66 -16.59 -17.69
C THR A 224 -5.53 -17.28 -16.32
N SER A 225 -4.64 -16.78 -15.45
CA SER A 225 -4.49 -17.16 -14.04
C SER A 225 -5.78 -17.06 -13.21
N ARG A 226 -6.73 -16.18 -13.57
CA ARG A 226 -8.10 -16.17 -13.05
C ARG A 226 -9.09 -15.83 -14.16
N ALA A 227 -10.25 -16.49 -14.14
CA ALA A 227 -11.35 -16.27 -15.10
C ALA A 227 -12.05 -14.89 -14.99
N TYR A 228 -11.51 -13.99 -14.16
CA TYR A 228 -12.01 -12.64 -13.91
C TYR A 228 -10.92 -11.56 -13.95
N TYR A 229 -9.69 -11.90 -14.35
CA TYR A 229 -8.63 -10.92 -14.60
C TYR A 229 -8.78 -10.35 -16.01
N TYR A 230 -9.63 -9.34 -16.10
CA TYR A 230 -10.06 -8.72 -17.34
C TYR A 230 -9.11 -7.62 -17.80
N LYS A 231 -9.01 -7.45 -19.13
CA LYS A 231 -8.45 -6.24 -19.72
C LYS A 231 -9.33 -5.02 -19.38
N GLY A 232 -8.71 -3.85 -19.30
CA GLY A 232 -9.35 -2.60 -18.87
C GLY A 232 -8.65 -2.01 -17.66
N GLY A 233 -9.30 -1.06 -16.98
CA GLY A 233 -8.77 -0.32 -15.83
C GLY A 233 -9.58 0.93 -15.51
N ASN A 234 -8.98 1.86 -14.77
CA ASN A 234 -9.64 3.09 -14.32
C ASN A 234 -8.78 4.32 -14.64
N ALA A 235 -9.42 5.43 -15.03
CA ALA A 235 -8.74 6.67 -15.41
C ALA A 235 -9.67 7.89 -15.20
N ILE A 236 -9.16 9.12 -15.31
CA ILE A 236 -9.99 10.35 -15.28
C ILE A 236 -10.13 10.91 -16.69
N ILE A 237 -11.34 11.36 -17.05
CA ILE A 237 -11.60 11.97 -18.35
C ILE A 237 -10.96 13.37 -18.41
N THR A 238 -10.02 13.55 -19.33
CA THR A 238 -9.24 14.79 -19.52
C THR A 238 -9.80 15.68 -20.62
N LYS A 239 -10.53 15.10 -21.60
CA LYS A 239 -11.13 15.83 -22.72
C LYS A 239 -12.26 15.03 -23.36
N ILE A 240 -13.25 15.72 -23.93
CA ILE A 240 -14.30 15.16 -24.79
C ILE A 240 -14.25 15.88 -26.14
N ASN A 241 -14.45 15.17 -27.25
CA ASN A 241 -14.51 15.75 -28.60
C ASN A 241 -15.46 14.93 -29.49
N GLY A 242 -16.67 15.43 -29.74
CA GLY A 242 -17.76 14.59 -30.24
C GLY A 242 -17.97 13.40 -29.28
N ASN A 243 -18.13 12.20 -29.83
CA ASN A 243 -18.24 10.98 -29.03
C ASN A 243 -16.89 10.41 -28.54
N THR A 244 -15.75 11.01 -28.90
CA THR A 244 -14.43 10.56 -28.42
C THR A 244 -14.17 11.12 -27.01
N VAL A 245 -14.05 10.23 -26.03
CA VAL A 245 -13.52 10.57 -24.70
C VAL A 245 -12.02 10.32 -24.67
N TYR A 246 -11.29 11.21 -24.00
CA TYR A 246 -9.86 11.08 -23.72
C TYR A 246 -9.65 11.04 -22.21
N PHE A 247 -8.68 10.27 -21.76
CA PHE A 247 -8.36 10.07 -20.35
C PHE A 247 -6.85 10.16 -20.09
N ASP A 248 -6.39 9.96 -18.85
CA ASP A 248 -4.99 10.11 -18.43
C ASP A 248 -4.16 8.80 -18.45
N LEU A 249 -4.79 7.67 -18.77
CA LEU A 249 -4.15 6.35 -18.89
C LEU A 249 -4.01 5.88 -20.36
N VAL A 250 -3.01 5.03 -20.63
CA VAL A 250 -2.88 4.23 -21.86
C VAL A 250 -2.84 2.76 -21.47
N PHE A 251 -3.73 1.93 -22.01
CA PHE A 251 -3.74 0.48 -21.73
C PHE A 251 -2.69 -0.22 -22.61
N PRO A 252 -1.80 -1.07 -22.05
CA PRO A 252 -0.70 -1.70 -22.79
C PRO A 252 -1.12 -2.96 -23.58
N PHE A 253 -2.37 -2.99 -24.05
CA PHE A 253 -3.00 -4.13 -24.74
C PHE A 253 -4.18 -3.69 -25.61
N ASP A 254 -4.42 -4.43 -26.69
CA ASP A 254 -5.60 -4.24 -27.54
C ASP A 254 -6.86 -4.87 -26.89
N MET A 255 -8.05 -4.33 -27.18
CA MET A 255 -9.37 -4.84 -26.78
C MET A 255 -10.39 -4.63 -27.90
N THR A 256 -11.17 -5.67 -28.24
CA THR A 256 -12.22 -5.59 -29.25
C THR A 256 -13.43 -4.79 -28.75
N ALA A 257 -14.04 -3.95 -29.59
CA ALA A 257 -15.12 -3.03 -29.22
C ALA A 257 -16.29 -3.74 -28.52
N ALA A 258 -16.71 -4.87 -29.09
CA ALA A 258 -17.82 -5.69 -28.57
C ALA A 258 -17.53 -6.36 -27.22
N SER A 259 -16.26 -6.41 -26.78
CA SER A 259 -15.89 -6.89 -25.46
C SER A 259 -16.03 -5.81 -24.38
N ILE A 260 -16.01 -4.52 -24.74
CA ILE A 260 -15.81 -3.41 -23.81
C ILE A 260 -17.14 -2.81 -23.34
N THR A 261 -17.33 -2.76 -22.03
CA THR A 261 -18.31 -1.92 -21.34
C THR A 261 -17.58 -0.77 -20.65
N VAL A 262 -18.06 0.45 -20.83
CA VAL A 262 -17.54 1.65 -20.16
C VAL A 262 -18.55 2.12 -19.11
N LYS A 263 -18.10 2.32 -17.87
CA LYS A 263 -18.90 2.90 -16.80
C LYS A 263 -18.33 4.27 -16.42
N ILE A 264 -19.20 5.25 -16.23
CA ILE A 264 -18.83 6.61 -15.88
C ILE A 264 -19.33 6.88 -14.46
N TYR A 265 -18.44 7.35 -13.59
CA TYR A 265 -18.72 7.70 -12.21
C TYR A 265 -18.46 9.17 -11.96
N SER A 266 -19.32 9.82 -11.17
CA SER A 266 -18.99 11.03 -10.43
C SER A 266 -18.11 10.59 -9.26
N PRO A 267 -16.79 10.85 -9.29
CA PRO A 267 -15.89 10.30 -8.32
C PRO A 267 -15.84 11.16 -7.06
N ILE A 268 -15.69 10.53 -5.90
CA ILE A 268 -15.36 11.26 -4.68
C ILE A 268 -13.93 11.79 -4.74
N THR A 269 -13.71 12.95 -4.12
CA THR A 269 -12.37 13.43 -3.71
C THR A 269 -12.42 13.75 -2.23
N THR A 270 -11.44 13.26 -1.48
CA THR A 270 -11.43 13.33 -0.01
C THR A 270 -10.01 13.22 0.54
N LYS A 271 -9.74 14.00 1.58
CA LYS A 271 -8.64 13.79 2.54
C LYS A 271 -9.19 13.13 3.79
N ILE A 272 -8.58 12.02 4.21
CA ILE A 272 -8.91 11.28 5.42
C ILE A 272 -7.69 11.26 6.32
N GLU A 273 -7.76 11.88 7.51
CA GLU A 273 -6.58 12.11 8.35
C GLU A 273 -6.76 11.78 9.84
N ASN A 274 -5.65 11.41 10.49
CA ASN A 274 -5.49 11.27 11.94
C ASN A 274 -6.42 10.27 12.65
N ALA A 275 -6.77 9.14 12.03
CA ALA A 275 -7.48 8.07 12.73
C ALA A 275 -6.54 7.35 13.71
N GLY A 276 -6.76 7.56 15.02
CA GLY A 276 -5.95 6.97 16.08
C GLY A 276 -6.04 5.44 16.09
N GLU A 277 -7.25 4.91 15.88
CA GLU A 277 -7.51 3.54 15.43
C GLU A 277 -8.94 3.42 14.89
N ILE A 278 -9.15 2.80 13.72
CA ILE A 278 -10.45 2.23 13.33
C ILE A 278 -10.38 0.74 13.63
N LYS A 279 -11.31 0.20 14.43
CA LYS A 279 -11.18 -1.13 15.03
C LYS A 279 -12.49 -1.92 15.00
N GLY A 280 -12.48 -3.11 14.41
CA GLY A 280 -13.56 -4.08 14.61
C GLY A 280 -13.61 -4.56 16.06
N GLN A 281 -14.78 -4.69 16.67
CA GLN A 281 -14.88 -5.12 18.08
C GLN A 281 -14.98 -6.64 18.30
N GLN A 282 -15.36 -7.42 17.29
CA GLN A 282 -15.75 -8.83 17.48
C GLN A 282 -14.97 -9.83 16.60
N LEU A 283 -15.44 -11.08 16.55
CA LEU A 283 -15.28 -11.97 15.41
C LEU A 283 -16.19 -11.43 14.28
N LEU A 284 -15.66 -10.52 13.46
CA LEU A 284 -16.37 -10.04 12.27
C LEU A 284 -16.60 -11.21 11.30
N SER A 285 -17.59 -11.08 10.40
CA SER A 285 -17.76 -12.07 9.34
C SER A 285 -16.62 -12.00 8.31
N THR A 286 -16.58 -12.99 7.41
CA THR A 286 -15.86 -12.81 6.13
C THR A 286 -16.38 -11.59 5.36
N SER A 287 -15.53 -11.05 4.50
CA SER A 287 -15.74 -9.88 3.63
C SER A 287 -15.76 -8.51 4.32
N VAL A 288 -15.42 -8.41 5.60
CA VAL A 288 -15.56 -7.17 6.39
C VAL A 288 -14.30 -6.31 6.37
N SER A 289 -14.48 -5.03 6.04
CA SER A 289 -13.39 -4.09 5.74
C SER A 289 -13.42 -2.83 6.62
N GLY A 290 -12.25 -2.35 7.05
CA GLY A 290 -12.11 -1.25 8.02
C GLY A 290 -12.37 0.13 7.42
N LEU A 291 -11.39 0.64 6.66
CA LEU A 291 -11.56 1.80 5.80
C LEU A 291 -11.64 1.35 4.35
N THR A 292 -12.72 1.70 3.66
CA THR A 292 -12.95 1.35 2.25
C THR A 292 -13.17 2.60 1.41
N ILE A 293 -12.47 2.71 0.29
CA ILE A 293 -12.59 3.84 -0.65
C ILE A 293 -12.83 3.28 -2.04
N LYS A 294 -13.91 3.69 -2.71
CA LYS A 294 -14.33 3.18 -4.02
C LYS A 294 -14.57 4.30 -5.03
N TYR A 295 -14.20 4.08 -6.29
CA TYR A 295 -14.49 5.01 -7.41
C TYR A 295 -14.08 6.46 -7.12
N GLY A 296 -12.95 6.65 -6.44
CA GLY A 296 -12.43 7.96 -6.02
C GLY A 296 -11.30 8.47 -6.90
N LYS A 297 -11.10 9.79 -6.91
CA LYS A 297 -9.96 10.46 -7.54
C LYS A 297 -9.24 11.39 -6.58
N ASN A 298 -7.93 11.53 -6.73
CA ASN A 298 -7.09 12.48 -5.98
C ASN A 298 -7.27 12.31 -4.45
N ILE A 299 -7.28 11.06 -4.00
CA ILE A 299 -7.58 10.68 -2.61
C ILE A 299 -6.31 10.77 -1.77
N GLU A 300 -6.39 11.33 -0.57
CA GLU A 300 -5.29 11.29 0.40
C GLU A 300 -5.75 10.63 1.71
N VAL A 301 -5.04 9.61 2.16
CA VAL A 301 -5.22 8.99 3.48
C VAL A 301 -3.92 9.15 4.26
N SER A 302 -3.93 9.95 5.33
CA SER A 302 -2.72 10.36 6.06
C SER A 302 -2.82 10.06 7.56
N ASN A 303 -1.83 9.36 8.13
CA ASN A 303 -1.79 9.06 9.58
C ASN A 303 -3.08 8.35 10.06
N VAL A 304 -3.41 7.24 9.41
CA VAL A 304 -4.61 6.42 9.71
C VAL A 304 -4.17 5.04 10.17
N LYS A 305 -4.64 4.62 11.35
CA LYS A 305 -4.48 3.26 11.86
C LYS A 305 -5.78 2.46 11.71
N THR A 306 -5.71 1.21 11.25
CA THR A 306 -6.85 0.28 11.26
C THR A 306 -6.47 -1.11 11.79
N ASP A 307 -7.39 -1.83 12.45
CA ASP A 307 -7.11 -3.10 13.15
C ASP A 307 -8.34 -4.02 13.29
N ASN A 308 -8.10 -5.34 13.37
CA ASN A 308 -9.09 -6.40 13.58
C ASN A 308 -10.19 -6.55 12.49
N PHE A 309 -9.96 -6.05 11.27
CA PHE A 309 -10.81 -6.32 10.08
C PHE A 309 -10.21 -7.44 9.22
N GLN A 310 -11.00 -8.05 8.33
CA GLN A 310 -10.41 -8.95 7.32
C GLN A 310 -9.54 -8.16 6.34
N ASN A 311 -10.05 -7.01 5.89
CA ASN A 311 -9.31 -6.06 5.05
C ASN A 311 -9.17 -4.73 5.81
N ASN A 312 -7.99 -4.46 6.35
CA ASN A 312 -7.78 -3.31 7.23
C ASN A 312 -7.90 -1.96 6.49
N ILE A 313 -7.39 -1.85 5.26
CA ILE A 313 -7.66 -0.72 4.33
C ILE A 313 -7.92 -1.29 2.93
N VAL A 314 -8.97 -0.81 2.24
CA VAL A 314 -9.33 -1.17 0.87
C VAL A 314 -9.42 0.07 0.00
N VAL A 315 -8.75 0.05 -1.15
CA VAL A 315 -8.88 1.04 -2.23
C VAL A 315 -9.31 0.30 -3.49
N GLU A 316 -10.50 0.60 -4.03
CA GLU A 316 -11.11 -0.12 -5.15
C GLU A 316 -11.49 0.83 -6.30
N ARG A 317 -10.98 0.56 -7.50
CA ARG A 317 -11.26 1.34 -8.73
C ARG A 317 -11.05 2.85 -8.56
N CYS A 318 -10.03 3.24 -7.79
CA CYS A 318 -9.63 4.64 -7.60
C CYS A 318 -8.47 5.03 -8.51
N VAL A 319 -8.29 6.35 -8.71
CA VAL A 319 -7.22 6.95 -9.53
C VAL A 319 -6.49 8.03 -8.71
N HIS A 320 -5.16 8.14 -8.85
CA HIS A 320 -4.32 9.12 -8.12
C HIS A 320 -4.56 9.08 -6.60
N THR A 321 -4.36 7.93 -5.96
CA THR A 321 -4.60 7.77 -4.50
C THR A 321 -3.28 7.68 -3.73
N THR A 322 -3.11 8.51 -2.71
CA THR A 322 -1.95 8.50 -1.82
C THR A 322 -2.34 7.97 -0.43
N LEU A 323 -1.63 6.94 0.04
CA LEU A 323 -1.71 6.43 1.41
C LEU A 323 -0.40 6.75 2.13
N ASN A 324 -0.40 7.72 3.06
CA ASN A 324 0.79 8.22 3.74
C ASN A 324 0.79 7.86 5.23
N LEU A 325 1.83 7.14 5.66
CA LEU A 325 1.93 6.54 7.00
C LEU A 325 0.68 5.72 7.41
N PRO A 326 0.08 4.88 6.54
CA PRO A 326 -0.99 3.98 6.97
C PRO A 326 -0.41 2.90 7.89
N ILE A 327 -1.07 2.67 9.03
CA ILE A 327 -0.69 1.65 10.01
C ILE A 327 -1.79 0.60 10.03
N THR A 328 -1.47 -0.67 9.84
CA THR A 328 -2.46 -1.75 9.92
C THR A 328 -2.03 -2.80 10.94
N GLY A 329 -2.93 -3.05 11.90
CA GLY A 329 -2.80 -4.09 12.91
C GLY A 329 -3.10 -5.47 12.33
N HIS A 330 -3.69 -6.34 13.15
CA HIS A 330 -4.03 -7.70 12.71
C HIS A 330 -5.14 -7.63 11.66
N ALA A 331 -4.84 -8.13 10.46
CA ALA A 331 -5.85 -8.38 9.44
C ALA A 331 -6.36 -9.80 9.65
N LYS A 332 -7.59 -9.92 10.16
CA LYS A 332 -8.11 -11.10 10.83
C LYS A 332 -8.59 -12.18 9.86
N ASN A 333 -7.97 -13.36 9.92
CA ASN A 333 -8.58 -14.58 9.40
C ASN A 333 -9.71 -15.02 10.36
N THR A 334 -10.91 -15.22 9.84
CA THR A 334 -12.12 -15.53 10.63
C THR A 334 -12.31 -17.02 10.91
N THR A 335 -11.46 -17.86 10.31
CA THR A 335 -11.33 -19.30 10.59
C THR A 335 -9.86 -19.65 10.79
N SER A 336 -9.52 -20.92 10.99
CA SER A 336 -8.11 -21.36 10.97
C SER A 336 -7.49 -21.35 9.57
N ASP A 337 -8.28 -21.25 8.50
CA ASP A 337 -7.89 -21.71 7.16
C ASP A 337 -8.27 -20.76 5.99
N ALA A 338 -8.91 -19.61 6.23
CA ALA A 338 -9.28 -18.70 5.12
C ALA A 338 -8.11 -17.82 4.65
N TRP A 339 -7.65 -18.08 3.42
CA TRP A 339 -6.52 -17.42 2.74
C TRP A 339 -6.86 -16.02 2.19
N ASP A 340 -7.52 -15.19 3.00
CA ASP A 340 -7.90 -13.82 2.68
C ASP A 340 -7.81 -12.94 3.94
N GLY A 341 -6.65 -12.30 4.19
CA GLY A 341 -6.41 -11.46 5.37
C GLY A 341 -5.44 -10.32 5.09
N TYR A 342 -5.95 -9.16 4.70
CA TYR A 342 -5.18 -8.12 4.04
C TYR A 342 -5.00 -6.85 4.89
N GLY A 343 -3.75 -6.42 5.06
CA GLY A 343 -3.43 -5.14 5.68
C GLY A 343 -3.90 -3.98 4.82
N ILE A 344 -3.39 -3.89 3.60
CA ILE A 344 -3.82 -2.93 2.57
C ILE A 344 -4.16 -3.72 1.30
N LEU A 345 -5.35 -3.51 0.74
CA LEU A 345 -5.85 -4.15 -0.48
C LEU A 345 -6.10 -3.10 -1.57
N ILE A 346 -5.40 -3.23 -2.71
CA ILE A 346 -5.57 -2.38 -3.88
C ILE A 346 -6.28 -3.17 -4.99
N ASN A 347 -7.51 -2.80 -5.35
CA ASN A 347 -8.34 -3.53 -6.30
C ASN A 347 -8.62 -2.72 -7.58
N SER A 348 -7.97 -3.10 -8.67
CA SER A 348 -8.17 -2.54 -10.01
C SER A 348 -7.99 -1.01 -10.09
N CYS A 349 -6.96 -0.48 -9.44
CA CYS A 349 -6.71 0.95 -9.28
C CYS A 349 -5.57 1.48 -10.17
N THR A 350 -5.47 2.80 -10.32
CA THR A 350 -4.47 3.49 -11.17
C THR A 350 -3.73 4.60 -10.41
N ASP A 351 -2.40 4.67 -10.52
CA ASP A 351 -1.51 5.59 -9.80
C ASP A 351 -1.77 5.62 -8.28
N ILE A 352 -1.27 4.59 -7.60
CA ILE A 352 -1.50 4.37 -6.17
C ILE A 352 -0.17 4.45 -5.42
N ASN A 353 -0.02 5.51 -4.63
CA ASN A 353 1.23 5.90 -3.99
C ASN A 353 1.16 5.61 -2.48
N ILE A 354 1.71 4.48 -2.05
CA ILE A 354 1.80 4.08 -0.63
C ILE A 354 3.16 4.52 -0.08
N ASN A 355 3.16 5.38 0.94
CA ASN A 355 4.36 5.96 1.54
C ASN A 355 4.49 5.57 3.01
N ASN A 356 5.62 4.97 3.38
CA ASN A 356 6.03 4.65 4.77
C ASN A 356 5.02 3.82 5.58
N ALA A 357 4.29 2.89 4.94
CA ALA A 357 3.30 2.05 5.62
C ALA A 357 3.94 1.12 6.68
N GLN A 358 3.17 0.75 7.70
CA GLN A 358 3.55 -0.25 8.67
C GLN A 358 2.40 -1.25 8.85
N THR A 359 2.59 -2.50 8.45
CA THR A 359 1.48 -3.47 8.39
C THR A 359 1.83 -4.76 9.11
N ASN A 360 0.83 -5.37 9.77
CA ASN A 360 0.96 -6.61 10.56
C ASN A 360 -0.26 -7.54 10.33
N SER A 361 -0.59 -7.75 9.06
CA SER A 361 -1.72 -8.56 8.59
C SER A 361 -1.57 -10.06 8.88
N GLY A 362 -2.66 -10.81 8.92
CA GLY A 362 -2.61 -12.28 8.83
C GLY A 362 -1.89 -12.76 7.57
N GLN A 363 -2.40 -12.44 6.38
CA GLN A 363 -1.86 -12.95 5.13
C GLN A 363 -0.95 -11.96 4.40
N HIS A 364 -1.46 -10.85 3.87
CA HIS A 364 -0.66 -9.92 3.07
C HIS A 364 -0.66 -8.51 3.65
N GLY A 365 0.53 -8.03 4.01
CA GLY A 365 0.72 -6.72 4.62
C GLY A 365 0.28 -5.62 3.67
N ILE A 366 0.60 -5.78 2.38
CA ILE A 366 -0.07 -5.14 1.26
C ILE A 366 -0.28 -6.15 0.13
N THR A 367 -1.40 -6.08 -0.58
CA THR A 367 -1.74 -6.90 -1.74
C THR A 367 -2.45 -6.07 -2.80
N TRP A 368 -2.41 -6.54 -4.04
CA TRP A 368 -3.19 -6.00 -5.15
C TRP A 368 -3.89 -7.10 -5.94
N GLY A 369 -5.13 -6.83 -6.34
CA GLY A 369 -6.05 -7.78 -6.93
C GLY A 369 -7.21 -7.07 -7.65
N GLY A 370 -8.42 -7.62 -7.56
CA GLY A 370 -9.62 -7.09 -8.22
C GLY A 370 -9.98 -7.85 -9.50
N TRP A 371 -10.51 -7.12 -10.48
CA TRP A 371 -11.02 -7.66 -11.75
C TRP A 371 -10.25 -7.09 -12.95
N GLU A 372 -10.34 -5.77 -13.14
CA GLU A 372 -9.58 -5.03 -14.15
C GLU A 372 -8.11 -4.86 -13.70
N VAL A 373 -7.21 -4.48 -14.61
CA VAL A 373 -5.78 -4.35 -14.32
C VAL A 373 -5.48 -3.16 -13.40
N ASN A 374 -4.57 -3.35 -12.45
CA ASN A 374 -3.99 -2.28 -11.65
C ASN A 374 -2.79 -1.64 -12.39
N PHE A 375 -2.69 -0.31 -12.38
CA PHE A 375 -1.62 0.42 -13.06
C PHE A 375 -0.87 1.35 -12.11
N GLY A 376 0.47 1.36 -12.15
CA GLY A 376 1.26 2.36 -11.42
C GLY A 376 1.11 2.25 -9.89
N ILE A 377 1.38 1.06 -9.31
CA ILE A 377 1.42 0.92 -7.85
C ILE A 377 2.82 1.25 -7.36
N HIS A 378 2.96 2.38 -6.67
CA HIS A 378 4.22 2.88 -6.13
C HIS A 378 4.26 2.72 -4.61
N ILE A 379 5.23 1.97 -4.11
CA ILE A 379 5.40 1.63 -2.68
C ILE A 379 6.76 2.19 -2.23
N ASN A 380 6.75 3.23 -1.40
CA ASN A 380 7.94 3.99 -1.03
C ASN A 380 8.18 3.97 0.49
N GLY A 381 9.18 3.21 0.93
CA GLY A 381 9.48 3.00 2.34
C GLY A 381 8.43 2.16 3.07
N GLY A 382 8.67 1.91 4.36
CA GLY A 382 7.76 1.15 5.21
C GLY A 382 8.22 -0.29 5.52
N VAL A 383 7.41 -0.96 6.35
CA VAL A 383 7.66 -2.30 6.89
C VAL A 383 6.39 -3.14 6.76
N TYR A 384 6.45 -4.16 5.90
CA TYR A 384 5.29 -4.96 5.51
C TYR A 384 5.39 -6.37 6.10
N LYS A 385 4.54 -6.68 7.09
CA LYS A 385 4.54 -7.99 7.76
C LYS A 385 3.25 -8.75 7.51
N SER A 386 3.44 -10.03 7.25
CA SER A 386 2.48 -11.13 7.31
C SER A 386 2.65 -11.92 8.62
N GLU A 387 1.66 -12.71 9.00
CA GLU A 387 1.83 -13.80 9.97
C GLU A 387 2.47 -15.03 9.30
N VAL A 388 2.51 -16.14 10.04
CA VAL A 388 3.13 -17.39 9.60
C VAL A 388 2.46 -17.91 8.33
N TRP A 389 3.25 -18.46 7.41
CA TRP A 389 2.81 -19.02 6.11
C TRP A 389 2.36 -18.02 5.04
N SER A 390 2.71 -16.73 5.14
CA SER A 390 2.40 -15.77 4.07
C SER A 390 3.46 -14.67 3.87
N LEU A 391 3.25 -13.83 2.85
CA LEU A 391 4.17 -12.84 2.30
C LEU A 391 3.75 -11.41 2.67
N GLY A 392 4.69 -10.57 3.14
CA GLY A 392 4.42 -9.20 3.55
C GLY A 392 3.94 -8.29 2.41
N ILE A 393 4.44 -8.52 1.19
CA ILE A 393 3.94 -7.92 -0.06
C ILE A 393 3.40 -9.07 -0.93
N GLY A 394 2.13 -9.07 -1.31
CA GLY A 394 1.50 -10.18 -2.03
C GLY A 394 0.70 -9.71 -3.24
N GLY A 395 1.34 -9.53 -4.38
CA GLY A 395 0.64 -9.27 -5.64
C GLY A 395 0.00 -10.52 -6.23
N HIS A 396 -1.12 -10.34 -6.93
CA HIS A 396 -1.59 -11.28 -7.94
C HIS A 396 -1.52 -10.66 -9.36
N GLU A 397 -1.94 -11.43 -10.36
CA GLU A 397 -1.49 -11.31 -11.75
C GLU A 397 -2.22 -10.22 -12.58
N ASN A 398 -3.24 -9.54 -12.06
CA ASN A 398 -3.92 -8.41 -12.73
C ASN A 398 -3.30 -7.04 -12.39
N ALA A 399 -2.01 -6.90 -12.62
CA ALA A 399 -1.26 -5.67 -12.36
C ALA A 399 -0.28 -5.34 -13.49
N TYR A 400 0.19 -4.09 -13.53
CA TYR A 400 1.18 -3.59 -14.49
C TYR A 400 1.85 -2.32 -13.95
N ASP A 401 3.17 -2.19 -14.17
CA ASP A 401 4.02 -1.07 -13.73
C ASP A 401 3.97 -0.86 -12.21
N ILE A 402 4.78 -1.64 -11.49
CA ILE A 402 4.83 -1.68 -10.03
C ILE A 402 6.21 -1.23 -9.57
N ILE A 403 6.29 -0.27 -8.66
CA ILE A 403 7.56 0.28 -8.18
C ILE A 403 7.66 0.14 -6.67
N ILE A 404 8.68 -0.56 -6.16
CA ILE A 404 8.87 -0.84 -4.73
C ILE A 404 10.24 -0.29 -4.29
N ASN A 405 10.27 0.89 -3.68
CA ASN A 405 11.50 1.59 -3.27
C ASN A 405 11.68 1.57 -1.74
N ASN A 406 12.91 1.31 -1.26
CA ASN A 406 13.32 1.47 0.15
C ASN A 406 12.50 0.65 1.18
N CYS A 407 11.77 -0.37 0.74
CA CYS A 407 10.84 -1.14 1.56
C CYS A 407 11.53 -2.31 2.31
N LYS A 408 10.91 -2.76 3.40
CA LYS A 408 11.28 -4.00 4.09
C LYS A 408 10.06 -4.90 4.24
N ALA A 409 10.15 -6.19 3.94
CA ALA A 409 9.01 -7.11 4.06
C ALA A 409 9.39 -8.54 4.42
N TYR A 410 8.47 -9.30 5.02
CA TYR A 410 8.60 -10.76 5.17
C TYR A 410 8.29 -11.46 3.84
N GLY A 411 9.27 -11.53 2.94
CA GLY A 411 9.09 -12.04 1.57
C GLY A 411 8.22 -11.13 0.68
N PHE A 412 8.04 -11.56 -0.57
CA PHE A 412 7.16 -10.89 -1.54
C PHE A 412 6.59 -11.88 -2.58
N ASN A 413 5.42 -11.59 -3.15
CA ASN A 413 5.06 -12.01 -4.51
C ASN A 413 4.98 -10.75 -5.37
N VAL A 414 5.69 -10.72 -6.50
CA VAL A 414 5.65 -9.60 -7.46
C VAL A 414 5.24 -10.07 -8.83
N THR A 415 4.39 -9.28 -9.47
CA THR A 415 3.76 -9.58 -10.76
C THR A 415 4.05 -8.46 -11.75
N ASN A 416 4.04 -8.80 -13.04
CA ASN A 416 4.08 -7.95 -14.24
C ASN A 416 4.75 -6.56 -14.13
N ASN A 417 5.91 -6.40 -14.79
CA ASN A 417 6.61 -5.13 -14.94
C ASN A 417 6.87 -4.46 -13.57
N THR A 418 7.42 -5.23 -12.62
CA THR A 418 7.84 -4.74 -11.30
C THR A 418 9.30 -4.27 -11.31
N THR A 419 9.55 -3.07 -10.79
CA THR A 419 10.87 -2.57 -10.39
C THR A 419 10.96 -2.47 -8.87
N MET A 420 11.99 -3.05 -8.26
CA MET A 420 12.23 -3.07 -6.83
C MET A 420 13.63 -2.54 -6.51
N ARG A 421 13.72 -1.50 -5.66
CA ARG A 421 14.98 -0.81 -5.32
C ARG A 421 15.20 -0.73 -3.82
N ASN A 422 16.45 -0.90 -3.37
CA ASN A 422 16.87 -0.75 -1.98
C ASN A 422 16.03 -1.62 -1.01
N PHE A 423 15.51 -2.76 -1.48
CA PHE A 423 14.62 -3.62 -0.71
C PHE A 423 15.41 -4.51 0.25
N THR A 424 14.87 -4.73 1.46
CA THR A 424 15.42 -5.72 2.42
C THR A 424 14.38 -6.78 2.74
N ASN A 425 14.64 -8.03 2.38
CA ASN A 425 13.83 -9.16 2.84
C ASN A 425 14.14 -9.42 4.33
N LEU A 426 13.11 -9.33 5.17
CA LEU A 426 13.24 -9.50 6.61
C LEU A 426 13.31 -10.99 6.96
N VAL A 427 14.44 -11.40 7.53
CA VAL A 427 14.63 -12.76 8.04
C VAL A 427 13.93 -12.91 9.39
N GLY A 428 12.63 -13.22 9.34
CA GLY A 428 11.89 -13.70 10.51
C GLY A 428 12.04 -15.22 10.67
N GLU A 429 12.02 -15.70 11.92
CA GLU A 429 12.22 -17.12 12.28
C GLU A 429 11.13 -18.06 11.70
N ILE A 430 9.98 -17.50 11.31
CA ILE A 430 8.76 -18.24 10.96
C ILE A 430 8.28 -18.02 9.51
N SER A 431 8.98 -17.20 8.69
CA SER A 431 8.63 -17.03 7.28
C SER A 431 9.11 -18.21 6.43
N THR A 432 8.38 -19.33 6.52
CA THR A 432 8.57 -20.52 5.66
C THR A 432 8.32 -20.24 4.19
N HIS A 433 7.56 -19.18 3.88
CA HIS A 433 7.24 -18.80 2.52
C HIS A 433 8.42 -18.15 1.79
N GLU A 434 8.62 -18.65 0.58
CA GLU A 434 9.63 -18.22 -0.37
C GLU A 434 9.12 -16.99 -1.14
N SER A 435 10.02 -16.08 -1.50
CA SER A 435 9.66 -14.97 -2.39
C SER A 435 9.31 -15.51 -3.78
N ARG A 436 8.48 -14.77 -4.52
CA ARG A 436 7.90 -15.21 -5.80
C ARG A 436 7.93 -14.10 -6.84
N ILE A 437 8.11 -14.51 -8.09
CA ILE A 437 7.99 -13.74 -9.32
C ILE A 437 6.99 -14.49 -10.18
N ALA A 438 5.95 -13.81 -10.67
CA ALA A 438 4.94 -14.43 -11.53
C ALA A 438 5.37 -14.47 -13.02
N LEU A 439 4.78 -15.39 -13.78
CA LEU A 439 4.79 -15.35 -15.24
C LEU A 439 3.64 -14.48 -15.79
N SER A 440 3.60 -14.26 -17.10
CA SER A 440 2.46 -13.68 -17.81
C SER A 440 2.17 -14.39 -19.14
N GLU A 441 0.99 -14.19 -19.73
CA GLU A 441 0.68 -14.60 -21.12
C GLU A 441 1.62 -13.95 -22.16
N SER A 442 2.37 -12.89 -21.80
CA SER A 442 3.35 -12.25 -22.69
C SER A 442 4.58 -11.76 -21.93
N GLY A 443 5.78 -12.04 -22.49
CA GLY A 443 7.04 -11.56 -21.93
C GLY A 443 7.15 -10.03 -21.90
N ARG A 444 6.33 -9.33 -22.70
CA ARG A 444 6.20 -7.87 -22.66
C ARG A 444 5.69 -7.35 -21.31
N TYR A 445 4.84 -8.13 -20.64
CA TYR A 445 4.23 -7.75 -19.36
C TYR A 445 5.01 -8.27 -18.16
N ALA A 446 5.82 -9.31 -18.32
CA ALA A 446 6.64 -9.89 -17.26
C ALA A 446 8.12 -9.47 -17.34
N ASN A 447 8.42 -8.22 -16.98
CA ASN A 447 9.79 -7.74 -16.75
C ASN A 447 10.01 -7.40 -15.27
N TYR A 448 11.21 -7.71 -14.77
CA TYR A 448 11.54 -7.59 -13.36
C TYR A 448 12.93 -6.99 -13.19
N LEU A 449 13.03 -5.88 -12.48
CA LEU A 449 14.29 -5.21 -12.14
C LEU A 449 14.45 -5.13 -10.62
N PHE A 450 15.49 -5.75 -10.10
CA PHE A 450 15.91 -5.67 -8.70
C PHE A 450 17.23 -4.90 -8.62
N GLU A 451 17.28 -3.82 -7.84
CA GLU A 451 18.43 -2.92 -7.75
C GLU A 451 18.81 -2.63 -6.30
N ASN A 452 20.06 -2.95 -5.91
CA ASN A 452 20.60 -2.77 -4.55
C ASN A 452 19.74 -3.46 -3.45
N CYS A 453 19.24 -4.67 -3.73
CA CYS A 453 18.37 -5.42 -2.82
C CYS A 453 19.14 -6.48 -2.00
N ASP A 454 18.80 -6.64 -0.73
CA ASP A 454 19.28 -7.71 0.15
C ASP A 454 18.14 -8.70 0.42
N PHE A 455 18.26 -9.92 -0.10
CA PHE A 455 17.19 -10.93 -0.01
C PHE A 455 17.32 -11.88 1.19
N GLY A 456 18.24 -11.62 2.13
CA GLY A 456 18.27 -12.30 3.42
C GLY A 456 18.48 -13.82 3.35
N LYS A 457 19.09 -14.32 2.26
CA LYS A 457 19.30 -15.74 1.94
C LYS A 457 18.00 -16.53 1.73
N LYS A 458 16.91 -15.84 1.35
CA LYS A 458 15.65 -16.47 0.95
C LYS A 458 15.67 -16.95 -0.51
N GLN A 459 14.83 -17.94 -0.78
CA GLN A 459 14.51 -18.41 -2.13
C GLN A 459 13.59 -17.43 -2.84
N ILE A 460 13.82 -17.27 -4.14
CA ILE A 460 12.97 -16.52 -5.07
C ILE A 460 12.53 -17.53 -6.15
N LEU A 461 11.28 -17.99 -6.10
CA LEU A 461 10.70 -18.82 -7.15
C LEU A 461 10.25 -17.96 -8.32
N LEU A 462 10.44 -18.47 -9.54
CA LEU A 462 9.56 -18.16 -10.66
C LEU A 462 8.36 -19.12 -10.62
N VAL A 463 7.15 -18.58 -10.58
CA VAL A 463 5.89 -19.35 -10.50
C VAL A 463 4.94 -18.95 -11.62
N ASP A 464 4.26 -19.94 -12.21
CA ASP A 464 3.19 -19.71 -13.19
C ASP A 464 2.03 -18.94 -12.56
N ASN A 465 1.46 -19.52 -11.50
CA ASN A 465 0.37 -18.95 -10.74
C ASN A 465 0.25 -19.74 -9.43
N TYR A 466 0.06 -19.06 -8.28
CA TYR A 466 -0.32 -19.75 -7.03
C TYR A 466 -1.83 -20.07 -7.03
N GLN A 467 -2.61 -19.28 -7.76
CA GLN A 467 -4.03 -19.09 -7.51
C GLN A 467 -4.96 -20.02 -8.35
N VAL A 468 -4.51 -20.55 -9.51
CA VAL A 468 -5.15 -21.57 -10.40
C VAL A 468 -4.11 -22.20 -11.34
N VAL A 469 -4.25 -23.48 -11.71
CA VAL A 469 -3.42 -24.11 -12.77
C VAL A 469 -3.77 -23.53 -14.16
N CYS A 470 -2.93 -22.64 -14.70
CA CYS A 470 -3.08 -22.12 -16.07
C CYS A 470 -2.73 -23.19 -17.14
N PRO A 471 -3.49 -23.36 -18.24
CA PRO A 471 -3.18 -24.36 -19.28
C PRO A 471 -2.27 -23.86 -20.41
N THR A 472 -1.99 -22.56 -20.52
CA THR A 472 -1.21 -21.98 -21.63
C THR A 472 0.30 -21.98 -21.36
N ARG A 473 1.06 -21.72 -22.42
CA ARG A 473 2.50 -21.44 -22.31
C ARG A 473 2.69 -20.02 -21.77
N LYS A 474 3.65 -19.85 -20.86
CA LYS A 474 3.83 -18.63 -20.08
C LYS A 474 5.24 -18.07 -20.25
N TYR A 475 5.36 -16.75 -20.09
CA TYR A 475 6.51 -15.99 -20.58
C TYR A 475 7.08 -15.01 -19.55
N VAL A 476 8.37 -14.69 -19.69
CA VAL A 476 9.09 -13.63 -18.99
C VAL A 476 9.99 -12.89 -19.99
N GLY A 477 9.85 -11.57 -20.09
CA GLY A 477 10.74 -10.75 -20.92
C GLY A 477 12.10 -10.58 -20.27
N SER A 478 12.14 -10.21 -18.99
CA SER A 478 13.42 -10.17 -18.28
C SER A 478 13.34 -10.29 -16.77
N ILE A 479 14.39 -10.87 -16.17
CA ILE A 479 14.69 -10.82 -14.75
C ILE A 479 16.11 -10.26 -14.58
N VAL A 480 16.24 -9.06 -14.04
CA VAL A 480 17.51 -8.34 -13.91
C VAL A 480 17.79 -8.06 -12.43
N PHE A 481 18.93 -8.53 -11.94
CA PHE A 481 19.46 -8.19 -10.62
C PHE A 481 20.71 -7.32 -10.81
N GLN A 482 20.72 -6.16 -10.16
CA GLN A 482 21.82 -5.19 -10.17
C GLN A 482 22.21 -4.85 -8.73
N ASP A 483 23.49 -5.00 -8.38
CA ASP A 483 24.02 -4.74 -7.02
C ASP A 483 23.30 -5.51 -5.88
N CYS A 484 22.59 -6.58 -6.23
CA CYS A 484 21.78 -7.38 -5.31
C CYS A 484 22.58 -8.48 -4.63
N LYS A 485 22.11 -8.94 -3.46
CA LYS A 485 22.81 -9.98 -2.70
C LYS A 485 21.92 -10.94 -1.92
N ASN A 486 22.50 -12.06 -1.50
CA ASN A 486 21.87 -13.07 -0.63
C ASN A 486 20.56 -13.66 -1.20
N PHE A 487 20.53 -14.11 -2.46
CA PHE A 487 19.32 -14.67 -3.09
C PHE A 487 19.53 -16.04 -3.76
N TYR A 488 18.48 -16.87 -3.73
CA TYR A 488 18.45 -18.17 -4.41
C TYR A 488 17.33 -18.14 -5.45
N LEU A 489 17.64 -17.72 -6.67
CA LEU A 489 16.68 -17.72 -7.77
C LEU A 489 16.45 -19.16 -8.24
N LYS A 490 15.19 -19.55 -8.44
CA LYS A 490 14.82 -20.80 -9.08
C LYS A 490 13.86 -20.57 -10.23
N THR A 491 14.22 -21.06 -11.41
CA THR A 491 13.30 -21.20 -12.55
C THR A 491 12.87 -22.67 -12.62
N GLU A 492 11.81 -23.00 -11.88
CA GLU A 492 11.38 -24.39 -11.65
C GLU A 492 9.88 -24.66 -11.90
N VAL A 493 9.25 -23.85 -12.76
CA VAL A 493 7.84 -23.94 -13.16
C VAL A 493 7.53 -25.34 -13.73
N ASN A 494 8.47 -25.89 -14.50
CA ASN A 494 8.42 -27.23 -15.05
C ASN A 494 8.38 -28.34 -13.97
N SER A 495 9.16 -28.19 -12.89
CA SER A 495 9.19 -29.16 -11.80
C SER A 495 7.88 -29.17 -11.00
N LEU A 496 7.33 -27.98 -10.72
CA LEU A 496 6.10 -27.80 -9.94
C LEU A 496 4.84 -28.24 -10.74
N SER A 497 4.93 -28.24 -12.07
CA SER A 497 3.85 -28.66 -12.99
C SER A 497 3.97 -30.12 -13.47
N SER A 498 4.76 -30.96 -12.79
CA SER A 498 4.94 -32.39 -13.12
C SER A 498 5.42 -32.65 -14.56
N GLY A 499 6.24 -31.76 -15.12
CA GLY A 499 6.79 -31.90 -16.48
C GLY A 499 5.90 -31.35 -17.61
N VAL A 500 4.73 -30.76 -17.29
CA VAL A 500 3.73 -30.37 -18.29
C VAL A 500 3.91 -28.95 -18.83
N LYS A 501 4.45 -28.03 -18.02
CA LYS A 501 4.64 -26.61 -18.42
C LYS A 501 6.11 -26.25 -18.48
N ILE A 502 6.46 -25.30 -19.32
CA ILE A 502 7.81 -24.75 -19.42
C ILE A 502 7.68 -23.24 -19.60
N ALA A 503 8.32 -22.45 -18.74
CA ALA A 503 8.40 -21.01 -18.94
C ALA A 503 9.39 -20.67 -20.06
N GLU A 504 9.07 -19.67 -20.89
CA GLU A 504 10.04 -19.06 -21.81
C GLU A 504 10.52 -17.72 -21.26
N ILE A 505 11.82 -17.64 -20.95
CA ILE A 505 12.45 -16.48 -20.34
C ILE A 505 13.44 -15.90 -21.34
N ASP A 506 13.17 -14.70 -21.87
CA ASP A 506 14.08 -14.10 -22.86
C ASP A 506 15.44 -13.72 -22.23
N LYS A 507 15.44 -13.08 -21.06
CA LYS A 507 16.68 -12.64 -20.41
C LYS A 507 16.69 -12.81 -18.88
N ILE A 508 17.71 -13.47 -18.35
CA ILE A 508 18.12 -13.35 -16.94
C ILE A 508 19.49 -12.67 -16.89
N SER A 509 19.66 -11.67 -16.03
CA SER A 509 20.92 -10.93 -15.88
C SER A 509 21.27 -10.69 -14.41
N PHE A 510 22.49 -11.05 -14.02
CA PHE A 510 23.08 -10.71 -12.72
C PHE A 510 24.26 -9.77 -12.95
N THR A 511 24.23 -8.57 -12.36
CA THR A 511 25.27 -7.54 -12.51
C THR A 511 25.71 -7.08 -11.13
N ARG A 512 27.02 -7.17 -10.83
CA ARG A 512 27.60 -6.80 -9.51
C ARG A 512 26.94 -7.49 -8.31
N CYS A 513 26.36 -8.67 -8.52
CA CYS A 513 25.61 -9.40 -7.51
C CYS A 513 26.53 -10.19 -6.56
N LYS A 514 26.07 -10.43 -5.33
CA LYS A 514 26.86 -11.11 -4.28
C LYS A 514 26.14 -12.25 -3.59
N ASP A 515 26.83 -13.35 -3.34
CA ASP A 515 26.34 -14.49 -2.54
C ASP A 515 24.97 -14.99 -2.99
N PHE A 516 24.85 -15.20 -4.30
CA PHE A 516 23.64 -15.65 -4.97
C PHE A 516 23.77 -17.10 -5.48
N TYR A 517 22.63 -17.66 -5.88
CA TYR A 517 22.47 -19.00 -6.44
C TYR A 517 21.36 -18.95 -7.51
N HIS A 518 21.51 -19.71 -8.59
CA HIS A 518 20.52 -19.82 -9.67
C HIS A 518 20.33 -21.28 -10.13
N TYR A 519 19.14 -21.82 -9.85
CA TYR A 519 18.68 -23.11 -10.32
C TYR A 519 17.81 -22.95 -11.56
N ILE A 520 18.09 -23.75 -12.60
CA ILE A 520 17.48 -23.62 -13.93
C ILE A 520 16.82 -24.93 -14.35
N SER A 521 15.54 -24.89 -14.70
CA SER A 521 14.84 -26.03 -15.33
C SER A 521 13.72 -25.62 -16.32
N ASP A 522 13.69 -24.33 -16.68
CA ASP A 522 12.85 -23.74 -17.72
C ASP A 522 13.72 -23.27 -18.91
N ILE A 523 13.11 -22.77 -20.00
CA ILE A 523 13.85 -22.31 -21.19
C ILE A 523 14.34 -20.86 -20.99
N ILE A 524 15.62 -20.61 -21.27
CA ILE A 524 16.23 -19.27 -21.21
C ILE A 524 16.88 -18.92 -22.55
N ASN A 525 16.51 -17.80 -23.17
CA ASN A 525 17.18 -17.35 -24.40
C ASN A 525 18.56 -16.71 -24.08
N THR A 526 18.66 -15.89 -23.03
CA THR A 526 19.93 -15.29 -22.58
C THR A 526 20.08 -15.31 -21.05
N LEU A 527 21.12 -15.98 -20.55
CA LEU A 527 21.62 -15.83 -19.17
C LEU A 527 22.91 -15.00 -19.18
N LYS A 528 22.96 -13.91 -18.42
CA LYS A 528 24.12 -13.01 -18.31
C LYS A 528 24.59 -12.87 -16.85
N ILE A 529 25.89 -12.94 -16.61
CA ILE A 529 26.52 -12.75 -15.30
C ILE A 529 27.73 -11.84 -15.49
N ASN A 530 27.73 -10.70 -14.82
CA ASN A 530 28.75 -9.67 -14.97
C ASN A 530 29.25 -9.18 -13.60
N ASP A 531 30.57 -9.09 -13.43
CA ASP A 531 31.22 -8.35 -12.33
C ASP A 531 30.78 -8.81 -10.93
N SER A 532 30.42 -10.09 -10.80
CA SER A 532 29.70 -10.66 -9.66
C SER A 532 30.54 -11.65 -8.86
N GLU A 533 30.18 -11.88 -7.60
CA GLU A 533 30.79 -12.92 -6.77
C GLU A 533 29.72 -13.79 -6.09
N SER A 534 30.05 -15.03 -5.77
CA SER A 534 29.29 -15.81 -4.79
C SER A 534 30.25 -16.58 -3.89
N LYS A 535 29.82 -16.86 -2.65
CA LYS A 535 30.49 -17.73 -1.67
C LYS A 535 29.58 -18.88 -1.24
N VAL A 536 28.50 -19.14 -1.98
CA VAL A 536 27.56 -20.26 -1.73
C VAL A 536 28.26 -21.60 -2.04
N LEU A 537 28.25 -22.52 -1.07
CA LEU A 537 29.13 -23.71 -1.03
C LEU A 537 28.87 -24.82 -2.08
N ALA A 538 28.00 -24.62 -3.08
CA ALA A 538 27.79 -25.54 -4.20
C ALA A 538 26.87 -24.90 -5.26
N ASN A 539 26.82 -25.49 -6.47
CA ASN A 539 25.69 -25.38 -7.40
C ASN A 539 25.25 -23.96 -7.79
N ILE A 540 26.17 -22.98 -7.77
CA ILE A 540 25.89 -21.54 -7.90
C ILE A 540 25.09 -21.24 -9.17
N ILE A 541 25.46 -21.86 -10.29
CA ILE A 541 24.64 -21.96 -11.50
C ILE A 541 24.41 -23.44 -11.78
N TYR A 542 23.18 -23.92 -11.61
CA TYR A 542 22.86 -25.34 -11.72
C TYR A 542 21.63 -25.58 -12.60
N GLN A 543 21.83 -26.24 -13.74
CA GLN A 543 20.79 -26.57 -14.69
C GLN A 543 20.29 -28.01 -14.51
N ASN A 544 19.09 -28.15 -13.96
CA ASN A 544 18.50 -29.45 -13.63
C ASN A 544 17.70 -30.05 -14.80
N ALA A 545 17.62 -31.38 -14.84
CA ALA A 545 16.72 -32.10 -15.75
C ALA A 545 15.38 -32.41 -15.05
N VAL A 546 14.26 -32.03 -15.65
CA VAL A 546 12.90 -32.35 -15.18
C VAL A 546 12.32 -33.44 -16.09
N GLY A 547 11.82 -34.52 -15.50
CA GLY A 547 11.39 -35.71 -16.28
C GLY A 547 12.52 -36.36 -17.10
N GLY A 548 13.79 -36.11 -16.75
CA GLY A 548 14.96 -36.51 -17.54
C GLY A 548 15.29 -35.57 -18.71
N ILE A 549 14.49 -34.53 -18.95
CA ILE A 549 14.70 -33.53 -20.01
C ILE A 549 15.37 -32.29 -19.40
N THR A 550 16.56 -31.93 -19.90
CA THR A 550 17.18 -30.64 -19.58
C THR A 550 16.71 -29.59 -20.58
N GLN A 551 16.02 -28.56 -20.08
CA GLN A 551 15.55 -27.47 -20.93
C GLN A 551 16.71 -26.66 -21.51
N LYS A 552 16.51 -26.12 -22.71
CA LYS A 552 17.57 -25.48 -23.50
C LYS A 552 17.86 -24.05 -23.01
N ILE A 553 19.14 -23.69 -22.99
CA ILE A 553 19.59 -22.29 -22.89
C ILE A 553 20.26 -21.87 -24.19
N ASN A 554 19.78 -20.82 -24.88
CA ASN A 554 20.41 -20.43 -26.16
C ASN A 554 21.77 -19.73 -25.93
N ASN A 555 21.85 -18.79 -24.99
CA ASN A 555 23.08 -18.02 -24.75
C ASN A 555 23.39 -17.91 -23.25
N ILE A 556 24.62 -18.22 -22.86
CA ILE A 556 25.17 -17.96 -21.53
C ILE A 556 26.41 -17.07 -21.68
N ILE A 557 26.44 -15.96 -20.96
CA ILE A 557 27.56 -15.02 -20.93
C ILE A 557 27.95 -14.80 -19.48
N MET A 558 29.15 -15.23 -19.10
CA MET A 558 29.77 -14.97 -17.80
C MET A 558 31.03 -14.15 -18.01
N ASP A 559 31.14 -12.97 -17.41
CA ASP A 559 32.34 -12.12 -17.45
C ASP A 559 32.66 -11.57 -16.07
N ASN A 560 33.93 -11.65 -15.67
CA ASN A 560 34.42 -11.20 -14.36
C ASN A 560 33.60 -11.81 -13.19
N PHE A 561 33.56 -13.14 -13.13
CA PHE A 561 32.75 -13.91 -12.17
C PHE A 561 33.65 -14.67 -11.19
N ILE A 562 33.39 -14.51 -9.88
CA ILE A 562 34.16 -15.13 -8.79
C ILE A 562 33.32 -16.17 -8.05
N ILE A 563 33.83 -17.40 -7.91
CA ILE A 563 33.12 -18.54 -7.30
C ILE A 563 33.98 -19.29 -6.24
N PRO A 564 33.40 -19.98 -5.24
CA PRO A 564 34.12 -20.89 -4.37
C PRO A 564 34.64 -22.12 -5.09
N LYS A 565 35.73 -22.66 -4.52
CA LYS A 565 36.33 -23.94 -4.85
C LYS A 565 35.52 -25.10 -4.25
N TYR A 566 34.26 -25.24 -4.68
CA TYR A 566 33.33 -26.24 -4.16
C TYR A 566 32.66 -27.05 -5.27
N TYR A 567 32.10 -28.19 -4.88
CA TYR A 567 31.57 -29.18 -5.80
C TYR A 567 30.43 -28.62 -6.66
N ASN A 568 30.51 -28.85 -7.98
CA ASN A 568 29.54 -28.42 -8.98
C ASN A 568 29.18 -26.92 -8.93
N SER A 569 30.11 -26.02 -8.60
CA SER A 569 29.88 -24.56 -8.60
C SER A 569 29.23 -24.05 -9.90
N ILE A 570 29.53 -24.67 -11.05
CA ILE A 570 28.81 -24.47 -12.31
C ILE A 570 28.45 -25.84 -12.92
N PHE A 571 27.16 -26.05 -13.22
CA PHE A 571 26.64 -27.18 -13.98
C PHE A 571 25.69 -26.68 -15.06
N ILE A 572 26.13 -26.74 -16.32
CA ILE A 572 25.35 -26.38 -17.52
C ILE A 572 25.20 -27.62 -18.42
N ALA A 573 23.99 -27.86 -18.91
CA ALA A 573 23.68 -28.97 -19.79
C ALA A 573 22.64 -28.58 -20.86
N ASN A 574 22.86 -28.88 -22.13
CA ASN A 574 21.99 -28.47 -23.26
C ASN A 574 21.94 -26.94 -23.47
N ALA A 575 22.95 -26.39 -24.14
CA ALA A 575 22.99 -24.98 -24.54
C ALA A 575 23.64 -24.75 -25.92
N ASP A 576 23.23 -23.70 -26.66
CA ASP A 576 23.90 -23.38 -27.93
C ASP A 576 25.26 -22.72 -27.65
N ASN A 577 25.26 -21.51 -27.08
CA ASN A 577 26.45 -20.70 -26.90
C ASN A 577 26.75 -20.45 -25.42
N VAL A 578 27.97 -20.75 -24.99
CA VAL A 578 28.46 -20.47 -23.63
C VAL A 578 29.78 -19.73 -23.72
N PHE A 579 29.81 -18.49 -23.23
CA PHE A 579 30.99 -17.64 -23.15
C PHE A 579 31.35 -17.42 -21.69
N VAL A 580 32.55 -17.80 -21.28
CA VAL A 580 33.09 -17.56 -19.94
C VAL A 580 34.39 -16.78 -20.06
N LYS A 581 34.42 -15.57 -19.49
CA LYS A 581 35.55 -14.64 -19.50
C LYS A 581 35.96 -14.32 -18.07
N ASN A 582 37.27 -14.28 -17.82
CA ASN A 582 37.86 -13.79 -16.57
C ASN A 582 37.32 -14.49 -15.29
N LEU A 583 36.93 -15.76 -15.40
CA LEU A 583 36.42 -16.53 -14.26
C LEU A 583 37.57 -16.94 -13.33
N SER A 584 37.38 -16.69 -12.04
CA SER A 584 38.36 -16.97 -10.99
C SER A 584 37.70 -17.54 -9.73
N TYR A 585 38.52 -18.08 -8.84
CA TYR A 585 38.06 -18.71 -7.62
C TYR A 585 38.43 -17.88 -6.40
N ASN A 586 37.52 -17.80 -5.42
CA ASN A 586 37.90 -17.33 -4.10
C ASN A 586 38.95 -18.30 -3.49
N THR A 587 39.82 -17.77 -2.64
CA THR A 587 41.02 -18.49 -2.18
C THR A 587 40.79 -19.39 -0.97
N ALA A 588 39.59 -19.37 -0.39
CA ALA A 588 39.36 -19.81 1.00
C ALA A 588 39.35 -21.33 1.21
N ASP A 589 38.73 -22.09 0.31
CA ASP A 589 38.33 -23.47 0.59
C ASP A 589 39.09 -24.53 -0.24
N GLY A 590 39.38 -25.67 0.38
CA GLY A 590 40.03 -26.83 -0.24
C GLY A 590 39.05 -27.86 -0.81
N GLY A 591 37.93 -27.42 -1.39
CA GLY A 591 36.85 -28.31 -1.80
C GLY A 591 37.06 -29.01 -3.15
N ASN A 592 36.19 -29.99 -3.42
CA ASN A 592 36.18 -30.81 -4.65
C ASN A 592 35.62 -30.02 -5.86
N ALA A 593 36.17 -28.84 -6.14
CA ALA A 593 35.76 -27.95 -7.23
C ALA A 593 35.76 -28.68 -8.58
N GLN A 594 34.57 -28.78 -9.17
CA GLN A 594 34.30 -29.42 -10.45
C GLN A 594 33.29 -28.57 -11.22
N GLU A 595 33.59 -28.25 -12.48
CA GLU A 595 32.73 -27.44 -13.34
C GLU A 595 32.30 -28.29 -14.53
N VAL A 596 30.99 -28.37 -14.80
CA VAL A 596 30.42 -29.32 -15.77
C VAL A 596 29.75 -28.57 -16.90
N PHE A 597 30.20 -28.84 -18.14
CA PHE A 597 29.58 -28.36 -19.37
C PHE A 597 29.23 -29.56 -20.25
N LYS A 598 27.92 -29.76 -20.50
CA LYS A 598 27.38 -30.92 -21.22
C LYS A 598 26.50 -30.51 -22.40
N GLY A 599 26.66 -31.10 -23.58
CA GLY A 599 25.76 -30.83 -24.71
C GLY A 599 25.77 -29.36 -25.13
N ILE A 600 26.96 -28.80 -25.38
CA ILE A 600 27.15 -27.37 -25.69
C ILE A 600 27.57 -27.21 -27.15
N ALA A 601 26.83 -26.48 -27.99
CA ALA A 601 27.19 -26.34 -29.41
C ALA A 601 28.46 -25.50 -29.64
N TYR A 602 28.66 -24.46 -28.82
CA TYR A 602 29.82 -23.56 -28.83
C TYR A 602 30.21 -23.15 -27.39
N LEU A 603 31.36 -23.61 -26.91
CA LEU A 603 31.93 -23.27 -25.61
C LEU A 603 33.21 -22.44 -25.78
N TYR A 604 33.20 -21.22 -25.24
CA TYR A 604 34.30 -20.27 -25.29
C TYR A 604 34.77 -19.93 -23.88
N LEU A 605 36.06 -20.13 -23.62
CA LEU A 605 36.72 -19.87 -22.34
C LEU A 605 37.87 -18.87 -22.56
N GLU A 606 37.87 -17.75 -21.83
CA GLU A 606 38.93 -16.73 -21.90
C GLU A 606 39.40 -16.34 -20.50
N ASN A 607 40.71 -16.34 -20.27
CA ASN A 607 41.35 -16.10 -18.97
C ASN A 607 40.79 -16.98 -17.83
N TYR A 608 40.26 -18.15 -18.18
CA TYR A 608 39.63 -19.09 -17.25
C TYR A 608 40.70 -19.76 -16.37
N ASN A 609 40.63 -19.57 -15.05
CA ASN A 609 41.67 -20.03 -14.13
C ASN A 609 41.11 -20.95 -13.04
N ASN A 610 41.03 -22.26 -13.31
CA ASN A 610 40.68 -23.28 -12.31
C ASN A 610 41.89 -24.13 -11.89
N ASN A 611 43.11 -23.61 -12.01
CA ASN A 611 44.36 -24.34 -11.76
C ASN A 611 44.61 -24.81 -10.31
N THR A 612 43.72 -24.44 -9.38
CA THR A 612 43.67 -24.86 -7.97
C THR A 612 42.33 -25.50 -7.58
N ALA A 613 41.47 -25.81 -8.56
CA ALA A 613 40.37 -26.76 -8.37
C ALA A 613 40.94 -28.16 -8.11
N GLN A 614 40.27 -28.98 -7.30
CA GLN A 614 40.71 -30.36 -7.05
C GLN A 614 40.28 -31.33 -8.16
N ARG A 615 39.18 -31.04 -8.86
CA ARG A 615 38.64 -31.85 -9.97
C ARG A 615 38.66 -31.10 -11.29
N GLY A 616 38.43 -29.79 -11.29
CA GLY A 616 38.48 -28.95 -12.48
C GLY A 616 37.37 -29.28 -13.50
N LEU A 617 37.68 -29.07 -14.77
CA LEU A 617 36.68 -28.95 -15.83
C LEU A 617 36.29 -30.31 -16.42
N LEU A 618 35.00 -30.66 -16.36
CA LEU A 618 34.39 -31.81 -17.04
C LEU A 618 33.62 -31.33 -18.28
N LEU A 619 34.05 -31.82 -19.46
CA LEU A 619 33.45 -31.53 -20.76
C LEU A 619 32.82 -32.79 -21.34
N ASN A 620 31.58 -32.69 -21.83
CA ASN A 620 30.85 -33.84 -22.38
C ASN A 620 29.95 -33.41 -23.55
N THR A 621 30.14 -33.95 -24.75
CA THR A 621 29.39 -33.55 -25.96
C THR A 621 29.45 -32.03 -26.22
N ILE A 622 30.62 -31.53 -26.61
CA ILE A 622 30.82 -30.14 -27.03
C ILE A 622 30.95 -30.10 -28.56
N GLY A 623 30.23 -29.21 -29.24
CA GLY A 623 30.40 -29.02 -30.68
C GLY A 623 31.75 -28.36 -30.98
N ASN A 624 31.89 -27.09 -30.59
CA ASN A 624 33.11 -26.31 -30.75
C ASN A 624 33.62 -25.85 -29.38
N LEU A 625 34.90 -26.07 -29.10
CA LEU A 625 35.60 -25.58 -27.91
C LEU A 625 36.65 -24.54 -28.32
N LYS A 626 36.64 -23.37 -27.69
CA LYS A 626 37.66 -22.33 -27.89
C LYS A 626 38.20 -21.85 -26.55
N ILE A 627 39.53 -21.83 -26.40
CA ILE A 627 40.22 -21.45 -25.17
C ILE A 627 41.29 -20.38 -25.47
N ILE A 628 41.24 -19.25 -24.76
CA ILE A 628 42.19 -18.14 -24.89
C ILE A 628 42.75 -17.75 -23.51
N GLY A 629 44.03 -18.03 -23.27
CA GLY A 629 44.67 -17.75 -21.98
C GLY A 629 44.11 -18.59 -20.82
N GLY A 630 44.51 -18.22 -19.60
CA GLY A 630 44.14 -18.94 -18.38
C GLY A 630 44.99 -20.17 -18.08
N ASP A 631 44.83 -20.69 -16.86
CA ASP A 631 45.46 -21.93 -16.39
C ASP A 631 44.33 -22.92 -16.04
N ILE A 632 44.26 -24.02 -16.77
CA ILE A 632 43.12 -24.95 -16.75
C ILE A 632 43.56 -26.32 -16.24
N LEU A 633 42.77 -26.87 -15.32
CA LEU A 633 42.75 -28.28 -14.96
C LEU A 633 41.50 -28.94 -15.57
N LEU A 634 41.67 -30.11 -16.18
CA LEU A 634 40.58 -30.96 -16.65
C LEU A 634 40.38 -32.13 -15.67
N TYR A 635 39.14 -32.61 -15.57
CA TYR A 635 38.78 -33.72 -14.67
C TYR A 635 39.24 -35.08 -15.18
N ASP A 636 38.89 -35.39 -16.43
CA ASP A 636 39.34 -36.59 -17.13
C ASP A 636 40.65 -36.33 -17.88
N THR A 637 41.23 -37.38 -18.47
CA THR A 637 42.37 -37.22 -19.37
C THR A 637 42.04 -36.26 -20.51
N LEU A 638 43.03 -35.47 -20.96
CA LEU A 638 42.87 -34.54 -22.07
C LEU A 638 42.37 -35.24 -23.35
N ALA A 639 42.72 -36.52 -23.56
CA ALA A 639 42.19 -37.33 -24.65
C ALA A 639 40.67 -37.57 -24.53
N THR A 640 40.17 -37.90 -23.32
CA THR A 640 38.74 -38.04 -23.04
C THR A 640 38.00 -36.74 -23.33
N ALA A 641 38.47 -35.62 -22.77
CA ALA A 641 37.85 -34.31 -22.96
C ALA A 641 37.83 -33.87 -24.43
N LEU A 642 38.92 -34.10 -25.18
CA LEU A 642 38.99 -33.78 -26.62
C LEU A 642 38.12 -34.72 -27.47
N SER A 643 38.01 -36.00 -27.12
CA SER A 643 37.11 -36.96 -27.79
C SER A 643 35.63 -36.61 -27.66
N ALA A 644 35.28 -35.81 -26.64
CA ALA A 644 33.97 -35.21 -26.47
C ALA A 644 33.77 -33.91 -27.28
N THR A 645 34.74 -33.47 -28.10
CA THR A 645 34.65 -32.26 -28.94
C THR A 645 34.64 -32.57 -30.44
N THR A 646 33.82 -31.87 -31.23
CA THR A 646 33.92 -31.94 -32.72
C THR A 646 35.05 -31.05 -33.25
N ARG A 647 35.34 -29.92 -32.60
CA ARG A 647 36.44 -29.02 -32.93
C ARG A 647 36.98 -28.32 -31.68
N THR A 648 38.30 -28.27 -31.52
CA THR A 648 38.96 -27.52 -30.44
C THR A 648 39.98 -26.52 -30.99
N GLU A 649 40.01 -25.30 -30.43
CA GLU A 649 41.04 -24.27 -30.65
C GLU A 649 41.57 -23.78 -29.29
N ALA A 650 42.89 -23.77 -29.08
CA ALA A 650 43.51 -23.29 -27.85
C ALA A 650 44.67 -22.33 -28.15
N LYS A 651 44.71 -21.17 -27.46
CA LYS A 651 45.75 -20.15 -27.63
C LYS A 651 46.21 -19.62 -26.28
N GLY A 652 47.46 -19.88 -25.90
CA GLY A 652 48.09 -19.32 -24.70
C GLY A 652 47.57 -19.85 -23.35
N ALA A 653 46.71 -20.87 -23.36
CA ALA A 653 46.21 -21.53 -22.15
C ALA A 653 47.21 -22.58 -21.65
N LYS A 654 47.42 -22.67 -20.33
CA LYS A 654 48.19 -23.78 -19.72
C LYS A 654 47.24 -24.89 -19.29
N ILE A 655 47.34 -26.08 -19.87
CA ILE A 655 46.56 -27.25 -19.44
C ILE A 655 47.43 -28.11 -18.50
N LYS A 656 46.98 -28.34 -17.27
CA LYS A 656 47.63 -29.27 -16.33
C LYS A 656 47.17 -30.70 -16.62
N GLY A 657 48.09 -31.54 -17.11
CA GLY A 657 47.88 -32.97 -17.32
C GLY A 657 49.08 -33.63 -17.99
N GLU A 658 49.40 -34.87 -17.64
CA GLU A 658 50.52 -35.61 -18.23
C GLU A 658 50.15 -36.20 -19.60
N PHE A 659 50.94 -35.84 -20.63
CA PHE A 659 50.96 -36.39 -22.01
C PHE A 659 49.62 -36.58 -22.75
N MET A 660 49.44 -35.85 -23.85
CA MET A 660 48.36 -36.08 -24.81
C MET A 660 48.74 -37.21 -25.77
N ASP A 661 48.07 -38.36 -25.70
CA ASP A 661 48.01 -39.33 -26.81
C ASP A 661 46.96 -38.85 -27.84
N ILE A 662 47.38 -38.20 -28.93
CA ILE A 662 46.51 -37.91 -30.08
C ILE A 662 46.65 -38.98 -31.16
N MET A 663 45.53 -39.33 -31.80
CA MET A 663 45.49 -40.28 -32.91
C MET A 663 45.09 -39.53 -34.19
N SER A 664 45.96 -39.52 -35.19
CA SER A 664 45.73 -38.70 -36.39
C SER A 664 44.71 -39.35 -37.33
N ALA A 665 43.73 -38.56 -37.77
CA ALA A 665 42.65 -39.02 -38.65
C ALA A 665 43.12 -39.37 -40.08
N THR A 666 44.33 -38.96 -40.48
CA THR A 666 44.90 -39.20 -41.81
C THR A 666 45.88 -40.37 -41.88
N ASP A 667 46.42 -40.86 -40.75
CA ASP A 667 47.40 -41.95 -40.72
C ASP A 667 47.16 -43.04 -39.65
N SER A 668 46.16 -42.87 -38.77
CA SER A 668 45.84 -43.76 -37.64
C SER A 668 46.97 -44.00 -36.63
N ARG A 669 48.04 -43.19 -36.64
CA ARG A 669 49.15 -43.30 -35.68
C ARG A 669 48.83 -42.58 -34.38
N LYS A 670 49.34 -43.11 -33.26
CA LYS A 670 49.32 -42.46 -31.94
C LYS A 670 50.59 -41.63 -31.75
N TYR A 671 50.41 -40.36 -31.41
CA TYR A 671 51.47 -39.39 -31.14
C TYR A 671 51.37 -38.91 -29.69
N LYS A 672 52.47 -39.02 -28.93
CA LYS A 672 52.57 -38.47 -27.56
C LYS A 672 53.03 -37.03 -27.59
N VAL A 673 52.08 -36.10 -27.58
CA VAL A 673 52.34 -34.68 -27.41
C VAL A 673 52.53 -34.36 -25.92
N GLN A 674 53.78 -34.12 -25.53
CA GLN A 674 54.10 -33.51 -24.25
C GLN A 674 53.91 -31.99 -24.36
N ILE A 675 52.89 -31.44 -23.68
CA ILE A 675 52.72 -29.99 -23.56
C ILE A 675 53.80 -29.47 -22.59
N ASN A 676 54.98 -29.14 -23.10
CA ASN A 676 56.04 -28.58 -22.28
C ASN A 676 55.71 -27.12 -21.90
N SER A 677 55.41 -26.89 -20.62
CA SER A 677 54.99 -25.60 -20.09
C SER A 677 56.14 -24.60 -19.82
N SER A 678 57.37 -24.87 -20.28
CA SER A 678 58.54 -24.03 -20.07
C SER A 678 58.58 -22.76 -20.96
N GLY A 679 57.60 -21.87 -20.79
CA GLY A 679 57.73 -20.44 -21.12
C GLY A 679 57.55 -19.97 -22.57
N ALA A 680 57.21 -20.85 -23.53
CA ALA A 680 56.98 -20.45 -24.92
C ALA A 680 55.57 -19.85 -25.17
N GLN A 681 55.47 -18.81 -25.99
CA GLN A 681 54.20 -18.11 -26.28
C GLN A 681 53.32 -18.77 -27.36
N PHE A 682 53.77 -19.84 -28.00
CA PHE A 682 53.06 -20.51 -29.09
C PHE A 682 53.00 -22.02 -28.87
N ILE A 683 51.84 -22.63 -29.15
CA ILE A 683 51.69 -24.08 -29.25
C ILE A 683 52.15 -24.48 -30.65
N THR A 684 53.45 -24.75 -30.80
CA THR A 684 53.98 -25.34 -32.03
C THR A 684 53.66 -26.84 -32.03
N LEU A 685 52.81 -27.27 -32.96
CA LEU A 685 52.63 -28.70 -33.25
C LEU A 685 53.91 -29.21 -33.94
N ILE A 686 54.78 -29.86 -33.17
CA ILE A 686 55.86 -30.69 -33.72
C ILE A 686 55.29 -32.10 -33.84
N VAL A 687 55.36 -32.67 -35.05
CA VAL A 687 54.90 -34.01 -35.43
C VAL A 687 56.07 -35.00 -35.35
#